data_AF-A0AAD5MTG9-F1
#
_entry.id   AF-A0AAD5MTG9-F1
#
_cell.length_a   1.000
_cell.length_b   1.000
_cell.length_c   1.000
_cell.angle_alpha   90.00
_cell.angle_beta   90.00
_cell.angle_gamma   90.00
#
_symmetry.space_group_name_H-M   'P 1'
#
loop_
_entity.id
_entity.type
_entity.pdbx_description
1 polymer ?
#
loop_
_entity_poly.entity_id
_entity_poly.type
_entity_poly.pdbx_seq_one_letter_code
_entity_poly.pdbx_strand_id
1 'polypeptide(L)'
;MFRFIYFRLNTRPTSRLFCSQTNGVPLHRLTLSAVKETFKGEQRVALSPAAVKQLCSKGFNVQIEKGAGTGACWTDEEYASHGAKIVEDKEAFQADIVLKVRPPSVSEVPLLRKEATLISFIYPNANKSIVDELAKKKLNVIAMDCVPRISRAQVPPAKVLVIGGGVAGLSAIGTARGMGAIVRGFDTREAVKEQIQSLGGEFLTVPVREDGEGAGGYAKEMSKEFLEAEMALFARQCRDVDIIISTALIPGKPAPRLFTEDMIRSMRTGSVVVDLAAEAGGNIETTKLGECYTKHGVVHIGYADLPSRLPTQASTLYANNISKLVMYMTDKDAFKINLADEVVRSATVLHHGELLWPPPVIAEPSPTKSVKKDDTSKTALVSTEISPFVRTVRKTSAIAAGLGTLSLFGVLSPNVDFAAMTTTFALAGIAGYHTVWGVVPALHSPLMSVTNAISGTTVAGALCLMGGGMLPSSSSQTLALAAAFISSINIGGGFVITKRMLDMFRRKDDPPEYNYLYAVPAALFLGGYYYGLQVNAPSAHSIAYLGSSLCCVGALAGLSSQKTARVGNALGMTGVAGGLAATLGALNPDPETLVQMGTAMGIGSAIGVGIAQKIQVSDLPQLVAAFHSFVGLAATMTCLANYIAEHSHFVADPTGSLHISYSYLIVSFLVYGIIVLVSYENHSKSEFTPLRAASVRFFVLFRLVAQIFEPIPYDQQ
;
A
#
# COMPACT_ATOMS: atom_id res chain seq x y z
N MET A 1 42.79 14.36 -0.71
CA MET A 1 43.36 13.12 -0.13
C MET A 1 42.51 12.77 1.08
N PHE A 2 41.58 11.83 0.94
CA PHE A 2 40.88 11.01 1.96
C PHE A 2 39.53 10.57 1.38
N ARG A 3 39.56 9.38 0.77
CA ARG A 3 38.45 8.68 0.13
C ARG A 3 37.87 7.77 1.22
N PHE A 4 36.65 8.04 1.68
CA PHE A 4 36.00 7.20 2.68
C PHE A 4 35.68 5.81 2.11
N ILE A 5 36.26 4.80 2.74
CA ILE A 5 36.13 3.38 2.45
C ILE A 5 34.78 2.91 3.01
N TYR A 6 33.87 2.52 2.13
CA TYR A 6 32.70 1.73 2.51
C TYR A 6 33.16 0.32 2.89
N PHE A 7 33.02 -0.03 4.16
CA PHE A 7 33.14 -1.40 4.65
C PHE A 7 31.95 -2.21 4.11
N ARG A 8 32.14 -2.83 2.95
CA ARG A 8 31.22 -3.83 2.41
C ARG A 8 31.41 -5.10 3.24
N LEU A 9 30.47 -5.37 4.16
CA LEU A 9 30.39 -6.66 4.84
C LEU A 9 30.40 -7.76 3.77
N ASN A 10 31.46 -8.55 3.81
CA ASN A 10 31.81 -9.58 2.85
C ASN A 10 30.93 -10.82 3.12
N THR A 11 29.62 -10.72 2.89
CA THR A 11 28.79 -11.90 2.69
C THR A 11 29.07 -12.39 1.27
N ARG A 12 30.03 -13.32 1.18
CA ARG A 12 30.32 -14.08 -0.03
C ARG A 12 29.00 -14.51 -0.67
N PRO A 13 28.66 -14.11 -1.91
CA PRO A 13 27.59 -14.79 -2.62
C PRO A 13 28.05 -16.24 -2.77
N THR A 14 27.22 -17.18 -2.34
CA THR A 14 27.36 -18.62 -2.61
C THR A 14 27.30 -18.85 -4.11
N SER A 15 28.41 -18.56 -4.78
CA SER A 15 28.74 -18.91 -6.15
C SER A 15 29.48 -20.24 -6.09
N ARG A 16 28.74 -21.32 -5.84
CA ARG A 16 29.20 -22.68 -6.12
C ARG A 16 28.07 -23.45 -6.77
N LEU A 17 28.42 -24.14 -7.85
CA LEU A 17 27.63 -25.06 -8.69
C LEU A 17 26.98 -24.45 -9.95
N PHE A 18 27.73 -23.68 -10.73
CA PHE A 18 27.60 -23.79 -12.19
C PHE A 18 28.71 -24.72 -12.67
N CYS A 19 28.41 -26.02 -12.76
CA CYS A 19 29.22 -26.94 -13.54
C CYS A 19 28.97 -26.61 -15.01
N SER A 20 29.91 -25.97 -15.69
CA SER A 20 29.87 -25.86 -17.15
C SER A 20 30.26 -27.21 -17.73
N GLN A 21 29.28 -28.07 -18.00
CA GLN A 21 29.50 -29.14 -18.97
C GLN A 21 29.74 -28.47 -20.33
N THR A 22 31.00 -28.38 -20.73
CA THR A 22 31.45 -27.71 -21.97
C THR A 22 31.47 -28.64 -23.18
N ASN A 23 31.25 -29.95 -22.99
CA ASN A 23 31.15 -30.94 -24.07
C ASN A 23 29.73 -31.55 -24.10
N GLY A 24 28.87 -31.04 -24.98
CA GLY A 24 27.53 -31.60 -25.21
C GLY A 24 27.55 -32.83 -26.14
N VAL A 25 26.51 -33.66 -26.06
CA VAL A 25 26.30 -34.76 -27.02
C VAL A 25 25.77 -34.18 -28.34
N PRO A 26 26.32 -34.56 -29.51
CA PRO A 26 25.80 -34.11 -30.80
C PRO A 26 24.31 -34.47 -31.00
N LEU A 27 23.52 -33.53 -31.55
CA LEU A 27 22.05 -33.66 -31.64
C LEU A 27 21.58 -34.91 -32.39
N HIS A 28 22.28 -35.29 -33.46
CA HIS A 28 21.96 -36.48 -34.26
C HIS A 28 22.17 -37.81 -33.52
N ARG A 29 22.84 -37.79 -32.36
CA ARG A 29 23.01 -38.96 -31.48
C ARG A 29 21.98 -39.00 -30.36
N LEU A 30 21.14 -37.96 -30.22
CA LEU A 30 20.10 -37.88 -29.21
C LEU A 30 18.75 -38.23 -29.82
N THR A 31 18.00 -39.02 -29.09
CA THR A 31 16.61 -39.35 -29.38
C THR A 31 15.70 -38.59 -28.41
N LEU A 32 14.73 -37.87 -28.96
CA LEU A 32 13.75 -37.09 -28.21
C LEU A 32 12.36 -37.64 -28.47
N SER A 33 11.62 -38.01 -27.43
CA SER A 33 10.34 -38.68 -27.53
C SER A 33 9.23 -37.91 -26.80
N ALA A 34 8.09 -37.70 -27.45
CA ALA A 34 6.87 -37.27 -26.77
C ALA A 34 5.95 -38.48 -26.58
N VAL A 35 5.66 -38.80 -25.31
CA VAL A 35 4.82 -39.93 -24.93
C VAL A 35 3.37 -39.49 -24.72
N LYS A 36 2.45 -40.44 -24.83
CA LYS A 36 1.02 -40.24 -24.62
C LYS A 36 0.74 -39.97 -23.14
N GLU A 37 -0.25 -39.13 -22.88
CA GLU A 37 -0.73 -38.88 -21.53
C GLU A 37 -1.73 -39.96 -21.11
N THR A 38 -1.49 -40.54 -19.93
CA THR A 38 -2.30 -41.64 -19.36
C THR A 38 -3.31 -41.14 -18.32
N PHE A 39 -3.20 -39.87 -17.89
CA PHE A 39 -4.11 -39.29 -16.92
C PHE A 39 -5.51 -39.11 -17.51
N LYS A 40 -6.54 -39.53 -16.77
CA LYS A 40 -7.94 -39.46 -17.24
C LYS A 40 -8.35 -38.03 -17.61
N GLY A 41 -8.71 -37.82 -18.88
CA GLY A 41 -9.17 -36.54 -19.40
C GLY A 41 -8.06 -35.57 -19.83
N GLU A 42 -6.78 -35.96 -19.74
CA GLU A 42 -5.69 -35.19 -20.35
C GLU A 42 -5.68 -35.41 -21.86
N GLN A 43 -5.79 -34.33 -22.62
CA GLN A 43 -5.88 -34.35 -24.09
C GLN A 43 -4.67 -33.71 -24.76
N ARG A 44 -3.79 -33.05 -23.99
CA ARG A 44 -2.61 -32.38 -24.52
C ARG A 44 -1.49 -33.39 -24.77
N VAL A 45 -0.58 -33.01 -25.66
CA VAL A 45 0.66 -33.73 -25.97
C VAL A 45 1.84 -32.77 -25.87
N ALA A 46 3.02 -33.27 -25.53
CA ALA A 46 4.19 -32.44 -25.24
C ALA A 46 4.80 -31.75 -26.48
N LEU A 47 4.55 -32.27 -27.68
CA LEU A 47 5.02 -31.69 -28.95
C LEU A 47 3.88 -31.60 -29.95
N SER A 48 3.80 -30.48 -30.68
CA SER A 48 2.96 -30.34 -31.87
C SER A 48 3.73 -30.71 -33.15
N PRO A 49 3.05 -31.02 -34.27
CA PRO A 49 3.73 -31.30 -35.55
C PRO A 49 4.67 -30.17 -36.02
N ALA A 50 4.30 -28.91 -35.76
CA ALA A 50 5.14 -27.76 -36.04
C ALA A 50 6.44 -27.75 -35.22
N ALA A 51 6.37 -28.12 -33.93
CA ALA A 51 7.54 -28.23 -33.06
C ALA A 51 8.44 -29.40 -33.48
N VAL A 52 7.83 -30.53 -33.86
CA VAL A 52 8.56 -31.69 -34.43
C VAL A 52 9.40 -31.28 -35.63
N LYS A 53 8.81 -30.58 -36.61
CA LYS A 53 9.53 -30.10 -37.80
C LYS A 53 10.70 -29.20 -37.43
N GLN A 54 10.54 -28.31 -36.45
CA GLN A 54 11.63 -27.46 -35.98
C GLN A 54 12.76 -28.26 -35.34
N LEU A 55 12.45 -29.23 -34.49
CA LEU A 55 13.43 -30.08 -33.82
C LEU A 55 14.19 -30.98 -34.81
N CYS A 56 13.48 -31.62 -35.75
CA CYS A 56 14.09 -32.41 -36.81
C CYS A 56 15.00 -31.54 -37.69
N SER A 57 14.59 -30.31 -38.03
CA SER A 57 15.43 -29.39 -38.82
C SER A 57 16.71 -28.95 -38.10
N LYS A 58 16.73 -29.00 -36.77
CA LYS A 58 17.92 -28.73 -35.94
C LYS A 58 18.83 -29.97 -35.79
N GLY A 59 18.36 -31.15 -36.20
CA GLY A 59 19.13 -32.39 -36.20
C GLY A 59 18.83 -33.36 -35.06
N PHE A 60 17.70 -33.22 -34.35
CA PHE A 60 17.24 -34.21 -33.37
C PHE A 60 16.56 -35.40 -34.06
N ASN A 61 16.72 -36.61 -33.51
CA ASN A 61 15.86 -37.74 -33.88
C ASN A 61 14.59 -37.69 -33.02
N VAL A 62 13.47 -37.27 -33.60
CA VAL A 62 12.20 -37.12 -32.87
C VAL A 62 11.33 -38.37 -33.02
N GLN A 63 10.84 -38.87 -31.90
CA GLN A 63 9.90 -39.99 -31.81
C GLN A 63 8.59 -39.52 -31.18
N ILE A 64 7.47 -40.06 -31.64
CA ILE A 64 6.14 -39.80 -31.08
C ILE A 64 5.49 -41.14 -30.78
N GLU A 65 4.97 -41.31 -29.56
CA GLU A 65 4.18 -42.48 -29.23
C GLU A 65 2.88 -42.49 -30.06
N LYS A 66 2.54 -43.65 -30.61
CA LYS A 66 1.33 -43.85 -31.41
C LYS A 66 0.08 -43.37 -30.68
N GLY A 67 -0.67 -42.46 -31.32
CA GLY A 67 -1.88 -41.88 -30.76
C GLY A 67 -1.65 -40.87 -29.61
N ALA A 68 -0.43 -40.39 -29.41
CA ALA A 68 -0.15 -39.35 -28.41
C ALA A 68 -0.87 -38.03 -28.72
N GLY A 69 -0.98 -37.66 -29.99
CA GLY A 69 -1.61 -36.41 -30.44
C GLY A 69 -3.12 -36.46 -30.68
N THR A 70 -3.75 -37.64 -30.59
CA THR A 70 -5.16 -37.81 -30.97
C THR A 70 -6.10 -36.91 -30.17
N GLY A 71 -5.84 -36.73 -28.86
CA GLY A 71 -6.62 -35.84 -28.00
C GLY A 71 -6.48 -34.35 -28.34
N ALA A 72 -5.36 -33.98 -28.96
CA ALA A 72 -5.07 -32.63 -29.43
C ALA A 72 -5.42 -32.43 -30.92
N CYS A 73 -6.17 -33.37 -31.52
CA CYS A 73 -6.59 -33.35 -32.92
C CYS A 73 -5.43 -33.41 -33.94
N TRP A 74 -4.30 -34.03 -33.59
CA TRP A 74 -3.20 -34.30 -34.53
C TRP A 74 -3.09 -35.81 -34.78
N THR A 75 -2.96 -36.21 -36.05
CA THR A 75 -2.85 -37.63 -36.41
C THR A 75 -1.41 -38.10 -36.46
N ASP A 76 -1.19 -39.41 -36.37
CA ASP A 76 0.16 -39.99 -36.41
C ASP A 76 0.82 -39.77 -37.78
N GLU A 77 0.04 -39.75 -38.86
CA GLU A 77 0.50 -39.43 -40.21
C GLU A 77 0.99 -37.97 -40.31
N GLU A 78 0.33 -37.06 -39.59
CA GLU A 78 0.73 -35.66 -39.54
C GLU A 78 2.11 -35.53 -38.90
N TYR A 79 2.38 -36.22 -37.79
CA TYR A 79 3.71 -36.26 -37.18
C TYR A 79 4.77 -36.90 -38.10
N ALA A 80 4.43 -38.01 -38.76
CA ALA A 80 5.33 -38.69 -39.69
C ALA A 80 5.72 -37.79 -40.87
N SER A 81 4.76 -37.05 -41.44
CA SER A 81 5.02 -36.07 -42.51
C SER A 81 5.93 -34.91 -42.09
N HIS A 82 6.02 -34.63 -40.80
CA HIS A 82 6.90 -33.61 -40.20
C HIS A 82 8.25 -34.17 -39.74
N GLY A 83 8.54 -35.43 -40.06
CA GLY A 83 9.85 -36.07 -39.85
C GLY A 83 10.02 -36.78 -38.51
N ALA A 84 8.94 -37.01 -37.74
CA ALA A 84 9.00 -37.88 -36.57
C ALA A 84 8.88 -39.36 -36.95
N LYS A 85 9.52 -40.23 -36.16
CA LYS A 85 9.28 -41.68 -36.18
C LYS A 85 8.16 -42.02 -35.22
N ILE A 86 7.09 -42.67 -35.69
CA ILE A 86 6.03 -43.18 -34.82
C ILE A 86 6.51 -44.48 -34.18
N VAL A 87 6.40 -44.58 -32.85
CA VAL A 87 6.86 -45.71 -32.06
C VAL A 87 5.77 -46.21 -31.12
N GLU A 88 5.86 -47.48 -30.72
CA GLU A 88 4.94 -48.09 -29.77
C GLU A 88 5.32 -47.73 -28.31
N ASP A 89 4.35 -47.80 -27.40
CA ASP A 89 4.39 -47.32 -26.00
C ASP A 89 5.76 -47.52 -25.30
N LYS A 90 6.21 -48.77 -25.12
CA LYS A 90 7.46 -49.06 -24.39
C LYS A 90 8.73 -48.53 -25.08
N GLU A 91 8.75 -48.43 -26.41
CA GLU A 91 9.89 -47.87 -27.15
C GLU A 91 9.98 -46.36 -26.91
N ALA A 92 8.84 -45.67 -26.83
CA ALA A 92 8.77 -44.23 -26.63
C ALA A 92 9.43 -43.77 -25.32
N PHE A 93 9.36 -44.57 -24.25
CA PHE A 93 9.98 -44.27 -22.96
C PHE A 93 11.51 -44.54 -22.90
N GLN A 94 12.08 -45.18 -23.93
CA GLN A 94 13.51 -45.52 -23.98
C GLN A 94 14.41 -44.45 -24.63
N ALA A 95 13.84 -43.31 -25.00
CA ALA A 95 14.57 -42.18 -25.57
C ALA A 95 15.54 -41.52 -24.58
N ASP A 96 16.54 -40.79 -25.09
CA ASP A 96 17.50 -40.05 -24.26
C ASP A 96 16.84 -38.84 -23.58
N ILE A 97 15.86 -38.23 -24.26
CA ILE A 97 15.02 -37.15 -23.73
C ILE A 97 13.54 -37.55 -23.88
N VAL A 98 12.81 -37.62 -22.78
CA VAL A 98 11.38 -37.93 -22.74
C VAL A 98 10.60 -36.69 -22.33
N LEU A 99 9.60 -36.33 -23.13
CA LEU A 99 8.74 -35.18 -22.94
C LEU A 99 7.34 -35.62 -22.53
N LYS A 100 6.86 -35.07 -21.42
CA LYS A 100 5.48 -35.20 -20.94
C LYS A 100 4.91 -33.84 -20.59
N VAL A 101 3.59 -33.76 -20.55
CA VAL A 101 2.88 -32.61 -20.00
C VAL A 101 2.83 -32.76 -18.49
N ARG A 102 2.23 -33.84 -17.98
CA ARG A 102 2.02 -34.05 -16.53
C ARG A 102 3.21 -34.77 -15.87
N PRO A 103 3.29 -34.78 -14.52
CA PRO A 103 4.25 -35.64 -13.82
C PRO A 103 4.05 -37.10 -14.23
N PRO A 104 5.14 -37.88 -14.39
CA PRO A 104 5.01 -39.31 -14.67
C PRO A 104 4.34 -40.02 -13.49
N SER A 105 3.50 -41.00 -13.80
CA SER A 105 2.96 -41.91 -12.81
C SER A 105 4.05 -42.83 -12.26
N VAL A 106 3.83 -43.38 -11.07
CA VAL A 106 4.77 -44.33 -10.43
C VAL A 106 5.03 -45.56 -11.31
N SER A 107 4.06 -45.97 -12.13
CA SER A 107 4.20 -47.06 -13.10
C SER A 107 5.02 -46.72 -14.34
N GLU A 108 5.09 -45.44 -14.72
CA GLU A 108 5.87 -44.99 -15.89
C GLU A 108 7.35 -44.78 -15.54
N VAL A 109 7.69 -44.46 -14.28
CA VAL A 109 9.09 -44.25 -13.86
C VAL A 109 9.99 -45.47 -14.19
N PRO A 110 9.58 -46.72 -13.95
CA PRO A 110 10.32 -47.91 -14.38
C PRO A 110 10.52 -48.08 -15.89
N LEU A 111 9.71 -47.43 -16.73
CA LEU A 111 9.83 -47.51 -18.19
C LEU A 111 10.90 -46.57 -18.76
N LEU A 112 11.27 -45.51 -18.04
CA LEU A 112 12.29 -44.56 -18.50
C LEU A 112 13.68 -45.21 -18.61
N ARG A 113 14.51 -44.81 -19.57
CA ARG A 113 15.90 -45.26 -19.58
C ARG A 113 16.70 -44.66 -18.40
N LYS A 114 17.64 -45.41 -17.84
CA LYS A 114 18.55 -44.90 -16.79
C LYS A 114 19.36 -43.72 -17.33
N GLU A 115 19.51 -42.66 -16.54
CA GLU A 115 20.22 -41.41 -16.93
C GLU A 115 19.58 -40.61 -18.08
N ALA A 116 18.37 -40.96 -18.51
CA ALA A 116 17.59 -40.16 -19.44
C ALA A 116 17.19 -38.80 -18.83
N THR A 117 16.86 -37.85 -19.71
CA THR A 117 16.33 -36.54 -19.34
C THR A 117 14.81 -36.53 -19.46
N LEU A 118 14.11 -36.23 -18.37
CA LEU A 118 12.66 -36.03 -18.34
C LEU A 118 12.36 -34.53 -18.29
N ILE A 119 11.50 -34.06 -19.20
CA ILE A 119 10.97 -32.68 -19.17
C ILE A 119 9.45 -32.75 -19.06
N SER A 120 8.90 -32.27 -17.94
CA SER A 120 7.46 -32.24 -17.68
C SER A 120 7.12 -31.26 -16.54
N PHE A 121 5.84 -31.05 -16.25
CA PHE A 121 5.46 -30.56 -14.93
C PHE A 121 5.78 -31.62 -13.87
N ILE A 122 6.27 -31.22 -12.69
CA ILE A 122 6.66 -32.12 -11.60
C ILE A 122 6.04 -31.71 -10.27
N TYR A 123 5.98 -30.41 -9.97
CA TYR A 123 5.55 -29.88 -8.66
C TYR A 123 6.31 -30.55 -7.49
N PRO A 124 7.65 -30.38 -7.40
CA PRO A 124 8.51 -31.18 -6.53
C PRO A 124 8.16 -31.11 -5.04
N ASN A 125 7.63 -29.96 -4.58
CA ASN A 125 7.21 -29.79 -3.19
C ASN A 125 5.95 -30.60 -2.84
N ALA A 126 5.06 -30.84 -3.82
CA ALA A 126 3.83 -31.60 -3.62
C ALA A 126 4.03 -33.10 -3.88
N ASN A 127 4.95 -33.46 -4.78
CA ASN A 127 5.11 -34.83 -5.29
C ASN A 127 6.45 -35.46 -4.89
N LYS A 128 6.80 -35.39 -3.60
CA LYS A 128 8.09 -35.89 -3.09
C LYS A 128 8.35 -37.37 -3.42
N SER A 129 7.33 -38.22 -3.33
CA SER A 129 7.44 -39.65 -3.64
C SER A 129 7.87 -39.92 -5.09
N ILE A 130 7.34 -39.16 -6.05
CA ILE A 130 7.72 -39.26 -7.46
C ILE A 130 9.17 -38.79 -7.64
N VAL A 131 9.55 -37.67 -7.00
CA VAL A 131 10.92 -37.15 -7.04
C VAL A 131 11.92 -38.16 -6.49
N ASP A 132 11.59 -38.85 -5.40
CA ASP A 132 12.43 -39.88 -4.79
C ASP A 132 12.62 -41.09 -5.73
N GLU A 133 11.58 -41.53 -6.43
CA GLU A 133 11.67 -42.61 -7.42
C GLU A 133 12.49 -42.19 -8.67
N LEU A 134 12.30 -40.97 -9.15
CA LEU A 134 13.10 -40.42 -10.26
C LEU A 134 14.59 -40.33 -9.87
N ALA A 135 14.87 -39.96 -8.61
CA ALA A 135 16.23 -39.88 -8.07
C ALA A 135 16.90 -41.26 -7.97
N LYS A 136 16.18 -42.31 -7.50
CA LYS A 136 16.68 -43.69 -7.47
C LYS A 136 17.15 -44.17 -8.85
N LYS A 137 16.47 -43.73 -9.91
CA LYS A 137 16.79 -44.09 -11.29
C LYS A 137 17.88 -43.23 -11.94
N LYS A 138 18.43 -42.26 -11.21
CA LYS A 138 19.48 -41.33 -11.67
C LYS A 138 19.07 -40.53 -12.91
N LEU A 139 17.80 -40.12 -13.00
CA LEU A 139 17.30 -39.32 -14.11
C LEU A 139 17.72 -37.85 -13.99
N ASN A 140 17.90 -37.18 -15.13
CA ASN A 140 17.95 -35.72 -15.19
C ASN A 140 16.52 -35.20 -15.34
N VAL A 141 16.03 -34.34 -14.44
CA VAL A 141 14.63 -33.88 -14.47
C VAL A 141 14.56 -32.36 -14.59
N ILE A 142 13.88 -31.87 -15.61
CA ILE A 142 13.63 -30.44 -15.85
C ILE A 142 12.14 -30.17 -15.61
N ALA A 143 11.83 -29.52 -14.48
CA ALA A 143 10.46 -29.22 -14.07
C ALA A 143 9.96 -27.91 -14.70
N MET A 144 8.93 -27.99 -15.56
CA MET A 144 8.36 -26.84 -16.25
C MET A 144 7.68 -25.83 -15.31
N ASP A 145 7.15 -26.27 -14.17
CA ASP A 145 6.60 -25.41 -13.11
C ASP A 145 7.66 -24.59 -12.37
N CYS A 146 8.91 -25.01 -12.42
CA CYS A 146 10.04 -24.35 -11.75
C CYS A 146 10.79 -23.38 -12.67
N VAL A 147 10.36 -23.21 -13.93
CA VAL A 147 10.96 -22.24 -14.85
C VAL A 147 10.72 -20.82 -14.32
N PRO A 148 11.77 -20.02 -14.07
CA PRO A 148 11.61 -18.68 -13.52
C PRO A 148 10.89 -17.77 -14.51
N ARG A 149 9.95 -16.96 -14.01
CA ARG A 149 9.19 -16.00 -14.81
C ARG A 149 10.05 -14.76 -15.16
N ILE A 150 11.00 -14.96 -16.07
CA ILE A 150 11.84 -13.91 -16.66
C ILE A 150 11.43 -13.62 -18.10
N SER A 151 11.80 -12.46 -18.64
CA SER A 151 11.39 -11.99 -19.98
C SER A 151 11.68 -12.98 -21.13
N ARG A 152 12.67 -13.86 -20.98
CA ARG A 152 13.01 -14.90 -21.97
C ARG A 152 12.11 -16.15 -21.94
N ALA A 153 11.26 -16.31 -20.93
CA ALA A 153 10.48 -17.52 -20.68
C ALA A 153 8.97 -17.26 -20.51
N GLN A 154 8.44 -16.15 -21.03
CA GLN A 154 7.00 -15.82 -20.94
C GLN A 154 6.20 -16.42 -22.11
N VAL A 155 5.13 -17.14 -21.78
CA VAL A 155 4.04 -17.49 -22.71
C VAL A 155 3.18 -16.22 -22.92
N PRO A 156 2.77 -15.90 -24.16
CA PRO A 156 1.92 -14.73 -24.40
C PRO A 156 0.63 -14.82 -23.56
N PRO A 157 0.20 -13.72 -22.93
CA PRO A 157 -1.03 -13.69 -22.15
C PRO A 157 -2.25 -13.85 -23.06
N ALA A 158 -3.30 -14.48 -22.53
CA ALA A 158 -4.59 -14.57 -23.23
C ALA A 158 -5.17 -13.17 -23.48
N LYS A 159 -5.86 -13.01 -24.61
CA LYS A 159 -6.59 -11.80 -24.97
C LYS A 159 -8.09 -12.01 -24.75
N VAL A 160 -8.71 -11.16 -23.94
CA VAL A 160 -10.13 -11.24 -23.58
C VAL A 160 -10.85 -10.01 -24.10
N LEU A 161 -11.95 -10.20 -24.83
CA LEU A 161 -12.88 -9.16 -25.22
C LEU A 161 -14.13 -9.20 -24.33
N VAL A 162 -14.49 -8.08 -23.73
CA VAL A 162 -15.71 -7.94 -22.93
C VAL A 162 -16.65 -6.95 -23.60
N ILE A 163 -17.87 -7.38 -23.90
CA ILE A 163 -18.92 -6.56 -24.52
C ILE A 163 -19.95 -6.16 -23.47
N GLY A 164 -20.16 -4.87 -23.32
CA GLY A 164 -20.91 -4.25 -22.22
C GLY A 164 -20.03 -4.04 -20.99
N GLY A 165 -20.01 -2.82 -20.46
CA GLY A 165 -19.35 -2.44 -19.21
C GLY A 165 -20.35 -2.03 -18.14
N GLY A 166 -21.43 -2.80 -18.01
CA GLY A 166 -22.24 -2.81 -16.79
C GLY A 166 -21.53 -3.51 -15.63
N VAL A 167 -22.26 -3.84 -14.56
CA VAL A 167 -21.69 -4.49 -13.36
C VAL A 167 -21.02 -5.83 -13.70
N ALA A 168 -21.67 -6.66 -14.51
CA ALA A 168 -21.12 -7.94 -14.94
C ALA A 168 -19.86 -7.78 -15.80
N GLY A 169 -19.91 -6.86 -16.78
CA GLY A 169 -18.79 -6.58 -17.68
C GLY A 169 -17.56 -6.03 -16.96
N LEU A 170 -17.73 -5.04 -16.07
CA LEU A 170 -16.63 -4.49 -15.27
C LEU A 170 -16.03 -5.55 -14.33
N SER A 171 -16.88 -6.40 -13.73
CA SER A 171 -16.40 -7.53 -12.91
C SER A 171 -15.58 -8.52 -13.73
N ALA A 172 -16.01 -8.84 -14.96
CA ALA A 172 -15.27 -9.70 -15.88
C ALA A 172 -13.92 -9.06 -16.28
N ILE A 173 -13.90 -7.76 -16.57
CA ILE A 173 -12.67 -7.02 -16.92
C ILE A 173 -11.68 -7.04 -15.76
N GLY A 174 -12.13 -6.66 -14.56
CA GLY A 174 -11.29 -6.66 -13.37
C GLY A 174 -10.72 -8.05 -13.04
N THR A 175 -11.56 -9.09 -13.15
CA THR A 175 -11.14 -10.48 -12.91
C THR A 175 -10.12 -10.95 -13.95
N ALA A 176 -10.39 -10.76 -15.24
CA ALA A 176 -9.50 -11.17 -16.31
C ALA A 176 -8.16 -10.42 -16.27
N ARG A 177 -8.16 -9.10 -15.97
CA ARG A 177 -6.92 -8.34 -15.76
C ARG A 177 -6.16 -8.81 -14.53
N GLY A 178 -6.84 -9.09 -13.42
CA GLY A 178 -6.24 -9.65 -12.21
C GLY A 178 -5.56 -11.01 -12.43
N MET A 179 -6.08 -11.81 -13.38
CA MET A 179 -5.48 -13.08 -13.80
C MET A 179 -4.33 -12.93 -14.81
N GLY A 180 -4.01 -11.70 -15.24
CA GLY A 180 -2.88 -11.41 -16.14
C GLY A 180 -3.21 -11.41 -17.64
N ALA A 181 -4.50 -11.43 -18.01
CA ALA A 181 -4.91 -11.32 -19.41
C ALA A 181 -4.76 -9.89 -19.95
N ILE A 182 -4.65 -9.75 -21.26
CA ILE A 182 -4.87 -8.47 -21.96
C ILE A 182 -6.38 -8.36 -22.18
N VAL A 183 -7.02 -7.34 -21.63
CA VAL A 183 -8.47 -7.19 -21.73
C VAL A 183 -8.83 -5.96 -22.55
N ARG A 184 -9.71 -6.16 -23.53
CA ARG A 184 -10.34 -5.13 -24.35
C ARG A 184 -11.82 -5.07 -23.99
N GLY A 185 -12.38 -3.88 -23.85
CA GLY A 185 -13.77 -3.65 -23.50
C GLY A 185 -14.47 -2.75 -24.52
N PHE A 186 -15.74 -3.00 -24.78
CA PHE A 186 -16.59 -2.15 -25.60
C PHE A 186 -17.95 -1.94 -24.92
N ASP A 187 -18.42 -0.70 -24.87
CA ASP A 187 -19.77 -0.32 -24.41
C ASP A 187 -20.23 0.87 -25.27
N THR A 188 -21.53 0.99 -25.53
CA THR A 188 -22.10 2.09 -26.32
C THR A 188 -22.16 3.42 -25.56
N ARG A 189 -22.03 3.38 -24.22
CA ARG A 189 -22.02 4.57 -23.35
C ARG A 189 -20.60 5.07 -23.12
N GLU A 190 -20.35 6.35 -23.39
CA GLU A 190 -19.02 6.96 -23.21
C GLU A 190 -18.62 7.02 -21.72
N ALA A 191 -19.58 7.14 -20.78
CA ALA A 191 -19.30 7.16 -19.33
C ALA A 191 -18.56 5.90 -18.81
N VAL A 192 -18.70 4.77 -19.52
CA VAL A 192 -18.10 3.48 -19.14
C VAL A 192 -16.63 3.40 -19.53
N LYS A 193 -16.17 4.26 -20.45
CA LYS A 193 -14.78 4.29 -20.91
C LYS A 193 -13.77 4.50 -19.78
N GLU A 194 -14.01 5.53 -18.95
CA GLU A 194 -13.12 5.83 -17.82
C GLU A 194 -13.12 4.65 -16.81
N GLN A 195 -14.25 3.97 -16.63
CA GLN A 195 -14.36 2.81 -15.75
C GLN A 195 -13.54 1.61 -16.27
N ILE A 196 -13.66 1.29 -17.55
CA ILE A 196 -12.89 0.21 -18.19
C ILE A 196 -11.38 0.48 -18.12
N GLN A 197 -10.97 1.72 -18.42
CA GLN A 197 -9.57 2.12 -18.36
C GLN A 197 -9.01 2.09 -16.93
N SER A 198 -9.82 2.45 -15.93
CA SER A 198 -9.40 2.39 -14.51
C SER A 198 -9.11 0.97 -14.02
N LEU A 199 -9.80 -0.03 -14.57
CA LEU A 199 -9.54 -1.46 -14.33
C LEU A 199 -8.40 -2.00 -15.21
N GLY A 200 -7.75 -1.13 -15.98
CA GLY A 200 -6.64 -1.45 -16.85
C GLY A 200 -7.06 -2.04 -18.20
N GLY A 201 -8.34 -2.06 -18.57
CA GLY A 201 -8.80 -2.52 -19.88
C GLY A 201 -8.56 -1.49 -20.99
N GLU A 202 -8.39 -1.96 -22.22
CA GLU A 202 -8.38 -1.12 -23.42
C GLU A 202 -9.82 -0.88 -23.89
N PHE A 203 -10.27 0.38 -23.93
CA PHE A 203 -11.60 0.73 -24.44
C PHE A 203 -11.60 0.84 -25.97
N LEU A 204 -12.40 0.01 -26.63
CA LEU A 204 -12.55 0.02 -28.08
C LEU A 204 -13.60 1.05 -28.51
N THR A 205 -13.36 1.73 -29.63
CA THR A 205 -14.26 2.75 -30.18
C THR A 205 -14.61 2.45 -31.62
N VAL A 206 -15.83 2.78 -32.02
CA VAL A 206 -16.25 2.80 -33.43
C VAL A 206 -16.05 4.19 -34.05
N PRO A 207 -15.84 4.30 -35.37
CA PRO A 207 -15.64 5.59 -36.05
C PRO A 207 -16.90 6.48 -36.09
N VAL A 208 -18.09 5.91 -35.85
CA VAL A 208 -19.36 6.65 -35.79
C VAL A 208 -19.58 7.13 -34.37
N ARG A 209 -19.67 8.45 -34.16
CA ARG A 209 -19.87 9.05 -32.84
C ARG A 209 -21.36 9.28 -32.60
N GLU A 210 -21.97 8.36 -31.87
CA GLU A 210 -23.36 8.43 -31.39
C GLU A 210 -23.35 8.08 -29.90
N ASP A 211 -24.11 8.84 -29.09
CA ASP A 211 -24.19 8.60 -27.65
C ASP A 211 -25.31 7.59 -27.34
N GLY A 212 -24.92 6.44 -26.78
CA GLY A 212 -25.81 5.34 -26.42
C GLY A 212 -26.48 5.45 -25.05
N GLU A 213 -26.29 6.55 -24.31
CA GLU A 213 -26.97 6.77 -23.03
C GLU A 213 -28.50 6.92 -23.20
N GLY A 214 -29.23 6.17 -22.38
CA GLY A 214 -30.69 6.21 -22.19
C GLY A 214 -31.07 6.60 -20.77
N ALA A 215 -32.37 6.58 -20.47
CA ALA A 215 -32.90 6.97 -19.15
C ALA A 215 -32.37 6.09 -18.01
N GLY A 216 -32.07 6.69 -16.85
CA GLY A 216 -31.56 5.99 -15.67
C GLY A 216 -30.16 5.35 -15.82
N GLY A 217 -29.36 5.77 -16.81
CA GLY A 217 -28.00 5.24 -17.05
C GLY A 217 -27.96 3.92 -17.82
N TYR A 218 -29.09 3.43 -18.32
CA TYR A 218 -29.18 2.27 -19.22
C TYR A 218 -28.84 2.64 -20.66
N ALA A 219 -28.52 1.65 -21.49
CA ALA A 219 -28.26 1.85 -22.92
C ALA A 219 -29.58 1.95 -23.72
N LYS A 220 -29.57 2.73 -24.80
CA LYS A 220 -30.65 2.76 -25.82
C LYS A 220 -30.23 2.05 -27.10
N GLU A 221 -31.17 1.81 -28.00
CA GLU A 221 -30.88 1.29 -29.34
C GLU A 221 -30.15 2.34 -30.19
N MET A 222 -29.14 1.88 -30.93
CA MET A 222 -28.26 2.71 -31.77
C MET A 222 -28.75 2.75 -33.22
N SER A 223 -28.26 3.72 -34.00
CA SER A 223 -28.48 3.79 -35.44
C SER A 223 -27.95 2.56 -36.20
N LYS A 224 -28.46 2.33 -37.40
CA LYS A 224 -28.01 1.20 -38.25
C LYS A 224 -26.55 1.34 -38.62
N GLU A 225 -26.12 2.56 -38.91
CA GLU A 225 -24.74 2.90 -39.27
C GLU A 225 -23.77 2.59 -38.11
N PHE A 226 -24.19 2.83 -36.86
CA PHE A 226 -23.42 2.47 -35.68
C PHE A 226 -23.31 0.95 -35.52
N LEU A 227 -24.43 0.23 -35.66
CA LEU A 227 -24.46 -1.23 -35.57
C LEU A 227 -23.57 -1.90 -36.64
N GLU A 228 -23.57 -1.39 -37.87
CA GLU A 228 -22.68 -1.90 -38.93
C GLU A 228 -21.20 -1.69 -38.58
N ALA A 229 -20.83 -0.52 -38.05
CA ALA A 229 -19.48 -0.22 -37.63
C ALA A 229 -19.04 -1.06 -36.42
N GLU A 230 -19.95 -1.30 -35.47
CA GLU A 230 -19.78 -2.18 -34.32
C GLU A 230 -19.54 -3.63 -34.75
N MET A 231 -20.37 -4.16 -35.64
CA MET A 231 -20.23 -5.50 -36.19
C MET A 231 -18.89 -5.68 -36.93
N ALA A 232 -18.45 -4.66 -37.69
CA ALA A 232 -17.15 -4.67 -38.36
C ALA A 232 -15.96 -4.62 -37.37
N LEU A 233 -16.12 -3.95 -36.23
CA LEU A 233 -15.13 -3.98 -35.15
C LEU A 233 -15.05 -5.39 -34.52
N PHE A 234 -16.18 -5.99 -34.19
CA PHE A 234 -16.24 -7.32 -33.57
C PHE A 234 -15.69 -8.41 -34.49
N ALA A 235 -16.03 -8.39 -35.78
CA ALA A 235 -15.46 -9.32 -36.76
C ALA A 235 -13.92 -9.28 -36.81
N ARG A 236 -13.32 -8.09 -36.66
CA ARG A 236 -11.88 -7.92 -36.60
C ARG A 236 -11.30 -8.45 -35.29
N GLN A 237 -11.97 -8.21 -34.16
CA GLN A 237 -11.51 -8.67 -32.85
C GLN A 237 -11.59 -10.20 -32.71
N CYS A 238 -12.63 -10.86 -33.22
CA CYS A 238 -12.79 -12.32 -33.16
C CYS A 238 -11.58 -13.09 -33.71
N ARG A 239 -10.88 -12.55 -34.70
CA ARG A 239 -9.68 -13.20 -35.29
C ARG A 239 -8.44 -13.14 -34.37
N ASP A 240 -8.42 -12.22 -33.40
CA ASP A 240 -7.26 -11.97 -32.55
C ASP A 240 -7.44 -12.45 -31.10
N VAL A 241 -8.66 -12.36 -30.55
CA VAL A 241 -8.94 -12.64 -29.14
C VAL A 241 -9.15 -14.12 -28.88
N ASP A 242 -8.78 -14.57 -27.67
CA ASP A 242 -8.89 -15.96 -27.26
C ASP A 242 -10.21 -16.23 -26.50
N ILE A 243 -10.72 -15.21 -25.78
CA ILE A 243 -11.97 -15.29 -25.01
C ILE A 243 -12.87 -14.10 -25.33
N ILE A 244 -14.17 -14.35 -25.53
CA ILE A 244 -15.21 -13.31 -25.61
C ILE A 244 -16.20 -13.49 -24.47
N ILE A 245 -16.53 -12.40 -23.76
CA ILE A 245 -17.55 -12.35 -22.72
C ILE A 245 -18.57 -11.30 -23.11
N SER A 246 -19.80 -11.71 -23.43
CA SER A 246 -20.87 -10.78 -23.85
C SER A 246 -21.91 -10.56 -22.74
N THR A 247 -22.20 -9.30 -22.45
CA THR A 247 -23.13 -8.87 -21.39
C THR A 247 -24.16 -7.83 -21.88
N ALA A 248 -24.30 -7.66 -23.19
CA ALA A 248 -25.16 -6.63 -23.75
C ALA A 248 -26.64 -7.03 -23.59
N LEU A 249 -27.36 -6.30 -22.74
CA LEU A 249 -28.77 -6.53 -22.46
C LEU A 249 -29.49 -5.20 -22.27
N ILE A 250 -30.60 -5.02 -22.99
CA ILE A 250 -31.50 -3.89 -22.84
C ILE A 250 -32.74 -4.39 -22.09
N PRO A 251 -33.08 -3.82 -20.91
CA PRO A 251 -34.24 -4.26 -20.13
C PRO A 251 -35.54 -4.25 -20.95
N GLY A 252 -36.30 -5.35 -20.89
CA GLY A 252 -37.58 -5.49 -21.57
C GLY A 252 -37.50 -5.80 -23.08
N LYS A 253 -36.30 -5.94 -23.64
CA LYS A 253 -36.09 -6.34 -25.05
C LYS A 253 -35.23 -7.60 -25.14
N PRO A 254 -35.32 -8.37 -26.24
CA PRO A 254 -34.39 -9.44 -26.53
C PRO A 254 -32.94 -8.92 -26.61
N ALA A 255 -31.99 -9.76 -26.23
CA ALA A 255 -30.57 -9.44 -26.34
C ALA A 255 -30.18 -9.19 -27.82
N PRO A 256 -29.41 -8.14 -28.12
CA PRO A 256 -28.96 -7.87 -29.48
C PRO A 256 -27.98 -8.97 -29.93
N ARG A 257 -28.14 -9.43 -31.18
CA ARG A 257 -27.21 -10.39 -31.82
C ARG A 257 -25.98 -9.63 -32.32
N LEU A 258 -24.86 -9.76 -31.61
CA LEU A 258 -23.63 -9.02 -31.87
C LEU A 258 -22.53 -9.89 -32.51
N PHE A 259 -22.64 -11.21 -32.42
CA PHE A 259 -21.68 -12.14 -33.01
C PHE A 259 -22.40 -13.17 -33.86
N THR A 260 -22.12 -13.16 -35.16
CA THR A 260 -22.64 -14.16 -36.12
C THR A 260 -21.83 -15.45 -36.07
N GLU A 261 -22.40 -16.55 -36.56
CA GLU A 261 -21.71 -17.84 -36.64
C GLU A 261 -20.38 -17.75 -37.40
N ASP A 262 -20.32 -16.97 -38.48
CA ASP A 262 -19.10 -16.77 -39.27
C ASP A 262 -18.01 -16.03 -38.49
N MET A 263 -18.37 -15.06 -37.64
CA MET A 263 -17.41 -14.39 -36.76
C MET A 263 -16.83 -15.39 -35.76
N ILE A 264 -17.67 -16.23 -35.15
CA ILE A 264 -17.23 -17.26 -34.19
C ILE A 264 -16.34 -18.30 -34.86
N ARG A 265 -16.69 -18.76 -36.06
CA ARG A 265 -15.87 -19.70 -36.85
C ARG A 265 -14.47 -19.14 -37.15
N SER A 266 -14.32 -17.82 -37.24
CA SER A 266 -13.04 -17.16 -37.50
C SER A 266 -12.10 -17.08 -36.28
N MET A 267 -12.58 -17.45 -35.09
CA MET A 267 -11.76 -17.51 -33.88
C MET A 267 -10.77 -18.68 -33.94
N ARG A 268 -9.74 -18.64 -33.09
CA ARG A 268 -8.76 -19.73 -32.98
C ARG A 268 -9.42 -20.97 -32.36
N THR A 269 -8.99 -22.15 -32.80
CA THR A 269 -9.39 -23.41 -32.15
C THR A 269 -8.93 -23.42 -30.69
N GLY A 270 -9.84 -23.77 -29.78
CA GLY A 270 -9.63 -23.70 -28.33
C GLY A 270 -10.10 -22.39 -27.68
N SER A 271 -10.55 -21.40 -28.47
CA SER A 271 -11.16 -20.18 -27.95
C SER A 271 -12.45 -20.47 -27.17
N VAL A 272 -12.82 -19.54 -26.28
CA VAL A 272 -14.01 -19.66 -25.42
C VAL A 272 -14.91 -18.43 -25.58
N VAL A 273 -16.21 -18.65 -25.71
CA VAL A 273 -17.20 -17.59 -25.70
C VAL A 273 -18.21 -17.81 -24.57
N VAL A 274 -18.44 -16.75 -23.79
CA VAL A 274 -19.32 -16.76 -22.62
C VAL A 274 -20.44 -15.74 -22.84
N ASP A 275 -21.66 -16.23 -22.96
CA ASP A 275 -22.83 -15.41 -23.25
C ASP A 275 -23.67 -15.23 -21.98
N LEU A 276 -23.50 -14.10 -21.29
CA LEU A 276 -24.29 -13.80 -20.09
C LEU A 276 -25.71 -13.35 -20.43
N ALA A 277 -26.00 -13.02 -21.69
CA ALA A 277 -27.34 -12.62 -22.14
C ALA A 277 -28.16 -13.81 -22.67
N ALA A 278 -27.70 -15.05 -22.47
CA ALA A 278 -28.32 -16.26 -23.00
C ALA A 278 -29.82 -16.37 -22.64
N GLU A 279 -30.20 -16.00 -21.42
CA GLU A 279 -31.59 -16.04 -20.94
C GLU A 279 -32.55 -15.13 -21.73
N ALA A 280 -32.03 -14.03 -22.28
CA ALA A 280 -32.78 -13.04 -23.04
C ALA A 280 -32.62 -13.22 -24.57
N GLY A 281 -32.13 -14.39 -25.01
CA GLY A 281 -31.91 -14.74 -26.41
C GLY A 281 -30.44 -14.90 -26.80
N GLY A 282 -29.51 -14.32 -26.05
CA GLY A 282 -28.05 -14.41 -26.25
C GLY A 282 -27.49 -13.42 -27.27
N ASN A 283 -26.29 -12.91 -27.01
CA ASN A 283 -25.59 -12.03 -27.95
C ASN A 283 -24.90 -12.79 -29.09
N ILE A 284 -24.62 -14.07 -28.90
CA ILE A 284 -23.92 -14.92 -29.87
C ILE A 284 -24.92 -15.84 -30.54
N GLU A 285 -24.94 -15.85 -31.87
CA GLU A 285 -25.92 -16.60 -32.68
C GLU A 285 -25.89 -18.11 -32.40
N THR A 286 -24.71 -18.66 -32.10
CA THR A 286 -24.50 -20.08 -31.78
C THR A 286 -24.70 -20.41 -30.30
N THR A 287 -25.13 -19.48 -29.45
CA THR A 287 -25.41 -19.77 -28.04
C THR A 287 -26.60 -20.71 -27.90
N LYS A 288 -26.46 -21.75 -27.05
CA LYS A 288 -27.55 -22.60 -26.60
C LYS A 288 -27.78 -22.37 -25.11
N LEU A 289 -29.02 -22.03 -24.76
CA LEU A 289 -29.40 -21.75 -23.39
C LEU A 289 -29.16 -22.97 -22.48
N GLY A 290 -28.40 -22.77 -21.40
CA GLY A 290 -28.11 -23.78 -20.40
C GLY A 290 -27.01 -24.79 -20.75
N GLU A 291 -26.44 -24.72 -21.96
CA GLU A 291 -25.44 -25.68 -22.42
C GLU A 291 -24.01 -25.11 -22.41
N CYS A 292 -23.04 -26.01 -22.20
CA CYS A 292 -21.64 -25.79 -22.56
C CYS A 292 -21.24 -26.82 -23.60
N TYR A 293 -20.89 -26.37 -24.79
CA TYR A 293 -20.61 -27.26 -25.92
C TYR A 293 -19.57 -26.67 -26.86
N THR A 294 -18.95 -27.52 -27.67
CA THR A 294 -17.94 -27.08 -28.65
C THR A 294 -18.53 -27.09 -30.05
N LYS A 295 -18.38 -26.00 -30.79
CA LYS A 295 -18.75 -25.87 -32.22
C LYS A 295 -17.63 -25.13 -32.95
N HIS A 296 -17.23 -25.62 -34.12
CA HIS A 296 -16.10 -25.07 -34.91
C HIS A 296 -14.79 -24.95 -34.13
N GLY A 297 -14.57 -25.82 -33.13
CA GLY A 297 -13.39 -25.76 -32.26
C GLY A 297 -13.42 -24.65 -31.20
N VAL A 298 -14.54 -23.92 -31.06
CA VAL A 298 -14.76 -22.88 -30.04
C VAL A 298 -15.73 -23.40 -28.98
N VAL A 299 -15.37 -23.23 -27.71
CA VAL A 299 -16.22 -23.63 -26.57
C VAL A 299 -17.23 -22.52 -26.29
N HIS A 300 -18.51 -22.87 -26.28
CA HIS A 300 -19.62 -21.96 -26.02
C HIS A 300 -20.17 -22.22 -24.64
N ILE A 301 -20.32 -21.18 -23.82
CA ILE A 301 -20.90 -21.24 -22.48
C ILE A 301 -22.14 -20.32 -22.47
N GLY A 302 -23.33 -20.93 -22.44
CA GLY A 302 -24.63 -20.25 -22.45
C GLY A 302 -25.45 -20.47 -21.19
N TYR A 303 -24.81 -20.64 -20.03
CA TYR A 303 -25.51 -20.88 -18.77
C TYR A 303 -26.33 -19.68 -18.31
N ALA A 304 -27.60 -19.90 -17.94
CA ALA A 304 -28.46 -18.88 -17.34
C ALA A 304 -28.36 -18.81 -15.81
N ASP A 305 -27.67 -19.76 -15.18
CA ASP A 305 -27.62 -19.95 -13.73
C ASP A 305 -26.25 -19.61 -13.13
N LEU A 306 -25.49 -18.69 -13.74
CA LEU A 306 -24.14 -18.33 -13.28
C LEU A 306 -24.08 -17.93 -11.79
N PRO A 307 -25.01 -17.13 -11.22
CA PRO A 307 -25.02 -16.87 -9.78
C PRO A 307 -25.19 -18.13 -8.92
N SER A 308 -26.01 -19.09 -9.38
CA SER A 308 -26.25 -20.38 -8.69
C SER A 308 -25.02 -21.29 -8.69
N ARG A 309 -24.07 -21.05 -9.60
CA ARG A 309 -22.77 -21.77 -9.65
C ARG A 309 -21.74 -21.18 -8.70
N LEU A 310 -22.03 -20.04 -8.07
CA LEU A 310 -21.29 -19.48 -6.94
C LEU A 310 -22.25 -19.18 -5.76
N PRO A 311 -22.98 -20.22 -5.28
CA PRO A 311 -24.19 -20.02 -4.49
C PRO A 311 -23.92 -19.35 -3.14
N THR A 312 -22.82 -19.70 -2.47
CA THR A 312 -22.46 -19.08 -1.19
C THR A 312 -22.34 -17.56 -1.30
N GLN A 313 -21.58 -17.08 -2.29
CA GLN A 313 -21.36 -15.64 -2.45
C GLN A 313 -22.63 -14.92 -2.93
N ALA A 314 -23.35 -15.52 -3.87
CA ALA A 314 -24.61 -14.97 -4.38
C ALA A 314 -25.65 -14.84 -3.26
N SER A 315 -25.85 -15.89 -2.46
CA SER A 315 -26.77 -15.88 -1.32
C SER A 315 -26.37 -14.86 -0.25
N THR A 316 -25.08 -14.75 0.10
CA THR A 316 -24.62 -13.76 1.09
C THR A 316 -24.87 -12.33 0.62
N LEU A 317 -24.55 -12.00 -0.63
CA LEU A 317 -24.77 -10.64 -1.17
C LEU A 317 -26.26 -10.31 -1.28
N TYR A 318 -27.07 -11.27 -1.74
CA TYR A 318 -28.52 -11.09 -1.84
C TYR A 318 -29.16 -10.95 -0.46
N ALA A 319 -28.78 -11.78 0.51
CA ALA A 319 -29.25 -11.68 1.88
C ALA A 319 -28.90 -10.32 2.52
N ASN A 320 -27.68 -9.81 2.30
CA ASN A 320 -27.29 -8.49 2.78
C ASN A 320 -28.16 -7.37 2.20
N ASN A 321 -28.52 -7.45 0.92
CA ASN A 321 -29.41 -6.47 0.29
C ASN A 321 -30.83 -6.54 0.88
N ILE A 322 -31.37 -7.75 1.06
CA ILE A 322 -32.68 -7.95 1.71
C ILE A 322 -32.65 -7.42 3.14
N SER A 323 -31.66 -7.80 3.94
CA SER A 323 -31.55 -7.36 5.33
C SER A 323 -31.48 -5.86 5.43
N LYS A 324 -30.71 -5.19 4.57
CA LYS A 324 -30.65 -3.72 4.52
C LYS A 324 -32.00 -3.10 4.14
N LEU A 325 -32.71 -3.66 3.17
CA LEU A 325 -34.04 -3.17 2.79
C LEU A 325 -35.05 -3.35 3.93
N VAL A 326 -35.06 -4.51 4.59
CA VAL A 326 -35.93 -4.77 5.74
C VAL A 326 -35.60 -3.83 6.90
N MET A 327 -34.31 -3.64 7.22
CA MET A 327 -33.87 -2.70 8.25
C MET A 327 -34.23 -1.25 7.89
N TYR A 328 -34.16 -0.89 6.61
CA TYR A 328 -34.57 0.44 6.12
C TYR A 328 -36.06 0.70 6.33
N MET A 329 -36.88 -0.35 6.19
CA MET A 329 -38.33 -0.33 6.45
C MET A 329 -38.70 -0.57 7.93
N THR A 330 -37.72 -0.66 8.83
CA THR A 330 -37.92 -0.98 10.25
C THR A 330 -37.41 0.14 11.14
N ASP A 331 -38.28 0.72 11.95
CA ASP A 331 -37.90 1.60 13.05
C ASP A 331 -37.46 0.79 14.29
N LYS A 332 -37.12 1.45 15.40
CA LYS A 332 -36.65 0.80 16.64
C LYS A 332 -37.51 -0.40 17.11
N ASP A 333 -38.83 -0.34 16.94
CA ASP A 333 -39.76 -1.37 17.43
C ASP A 333 -40.82 -1.83 16.41
N ALA A 334 -40.79 -1.36 15.15
CA ALA A 334 -41.87 -1.64 14.19
C ALA A 334 -41.42 -1.66 12.72
N PHE A 335 -41.89 -2.66 11.98
CA PHE A 335 -41.82 -2.71 10.52
C PHE A 335 -42.95 -1.87 9.89
N LYS A 336 -42.62 -0.95 8.98
CA LYS A 336 -43.58 -0.05 8.33
C LYS A 336 -43.30 0.08 6.83
N ILE A 337 -44.34 -0.06 6.01
CA ILE A 337 -44.29 0.25 4.58
C ILE A 337 -44.64 1.73 4.40
N ASN A 338 -43.63 2.60 4.37
CA ASN A 338 -43.83 4.03 4.15
C ASN A 338 -43.91 4.34 2.65
N LEU A 339 -45.13 4.45 2.10
CA LEU A 339 -45.35 4.77 0.68
C LEU A 339 -44.97 6.22 0.30
N ALA A 340 -44.63 7.08 1.26
CA ALA A 340 -44.07 8.40 0.97
C ALA A 340 -42.55 8.33 0.68
N ASP A 341 -41.88 7.24 1.05
CA ASP A 341 -40.48 7.01 0.71
C ASP A 341 -40.34 6.53 -0.74
N GLU A 342 -39.50 7.18 -1.52
CA GLU A 342 -39.36 6.92 -2.96
C GLU A 342 -38.85 5.51 -3.27
N VAL A 343 -37.96 4.97 -2.44
CA VAL A 343 -37.39 3.62 -2.63
C VAL A 343 -38.44 2.57 -2.30
N VAL A 344 -39.13 2.72 -1.17
CA VAL A 344 -40.19 1.80 -0.73
C VAL A 344 -41.38 1.85 -1.69
N ARG A 345 -41.81 3.04 -2.11
CA ARG A 345 -42.88 3.22 -3.10
C ARG A 345 -42.54 2.62 -4.45
N SER A 346 -41.30 2.76 -4.90
CA SER A 346 -40.84 2.22 -6.18
C SER A 346 -40.72 0.70 -6.18
N ALA A 347 -40.31 0.12 -5.05
CA ALA A 347 -40.21 -1.33 -4.87
C ALA A 347 -41.58 -2.01 -4.63
N THR A 348 -42.57 -1.28 -4.12
CA THR A 348 -43.89 -1.84 -3.79
C THR A 348 -44.80 -1.93 -5.01
N VAL A 349 -45.03 -3.16 -5.49
CA VAL A 349 -45.94 -3.44 -6.63
C VAL A 349 -47.40 -3.51 -6.18
N LEU A 350 -47.66 -4.14 -5.02
CA LEU A 350 -48.98 -4.32 -4.42
C LEU A 350 -48.94 -3.87 -2.97
N HIS A 351 -49.97 -3.15 -2.52
CA HIS A 351 -50.16 -2.81 -1.11
C HIS A 351 -51.60 -3.13 -0.70
N HIS A 352 -51.78 -4.02 0.28
CA HIS A 352 -53.10 -4.56 0.68
C HIS A 352 -53.96 -5.08 -0.50
N GLY A 353 -53.33 -5.61 -1.55
CA GLY A 353 -54.01 -6.13 -2.74
C GLY A 353 -54.28 -5.10 -3.83
N GLU A 354 -54.05 -3.80 -3.57
CA GLU A 354 -54.17 -2.75 -4.58
C GLU A 354 -52.90 -2.65 -5.42
N LEU A 355 -53.05 -2.61 -6.74
CA LEU A 355 -51.94 -2.47 -7.70
C LEU A 355 -51.44 -1.03 -7.70
N LEU A 356 -50.17 -0.86 -7.30
CA LEU A 356 -49.47 0.43 -7.26
C LEU A 356 -48.44 0.58 -8.38
N TRP A 357 -48.29 -0.41 -9.26
CA TRP A 357 -47.42 -0.33 -10.44
C TRP A 357 -48.16 0.32 -11.63
N PRO A 358 -47.50 1.16 -12.45
CA PRO A 358 -46.09 1.56 -12.39
C PRO A 358 -45.80 2.58 -11.27
N PRO A 359 -44.54 2.64 -10.78
CA PRO A 359 -44.17 3.66 -9.81
C PRO A 359 -44.27 5.06 -10.45
N PRO A 360 -44.57 6.10 -9.64
CA PRO A 360 -44.52 7.48 -10.13
C PRO A 360 -43.11 7.78 -10.65
N VAL A 361 -43.02 8.59 -11.71
CA VAL A 361 -41.74 9.05 -12.23
C VAL A 361 -41.10 9.91 -11.14
N ILE A 362 -40.04 9.38 -10.52
CA ILE A 362 -39.19 10.17 -9.62
C ILE A 362 -38.67 11.32 -10.48
N ALA A 363 -38.88 12.56 -10.04
CA ALA A 363 -38.21 13.69 -10.68
C ALA A 363 -36.73 13.39 -10.58
N GLU A 364 -36.10 13.02 -11.70
CA GLU A 364 -34.66 12.88 -11.74
C GLU A 364 -34.11 14.16 -11.10
N PRO A 365 -33.16 14.09 -10.15
CA PRO A 365 -32.35 15.26 -9.89
C PRO A 365 -31.88 15.68 -11.26
N SER A 366 -32.39 16.82 -11.75
CA SER A 366 -32.17 17.33 -13.10
C SER A 366 -30.76 16.95 -13.45
N PRO A 367 -30.51 16.19 -14.55
CA PRO A 367 -29.20 15.60 -14.80
C PRO A 367 -28.29 16.72 -14.44
N THR A 368 -27.47 16.50 -13.41
CA THR A 368 -26.44 17.46 -13.17
C THR A 368 -25.75 17.34 -14.50
N LYS A 369 -26.01 18.29 -15.43
CA LYS A 369 -24.99 18.79 -16.32
C LYS A 369 -23.89 18.76 -15.32
N SER A 370 -22.96 17.86 -15.54
CA SER A 370 -21.65 18.23 -15.17
C SER A 370 -21.53 19.60 -15.87
N VAL A 371 -21.83 20.68 -15.13
CA VAL A 371 -20.75 21.44 -14.55
C VAL A 371 -19.70 20.38 -14.33
N LYS A 372 -18.93 20.14 -15.41
CA LYS A 372 -17.51 20.16 -15.30
C LYS A 372 -17.33 21.24 -14.25
N LYS A 373 -17.31 20.81 -12.98
CA LYS A 373 -16.31 21.25 -12.05
C LYS A 373 -15.14 21.20 -12.98
N ASP A 374 -14.82 22.39 -13.49
CA ASP A 374 -13.58 22.61 -14.18
C ASP A 374 -12.63 21.95 -13.22
N ASP A 375 -12.23 20.78 -13.65
CA ASP A 375 -11.63 19.83 -12.79
C ASP A 375 -10.38 20.60 -12.45
N THR A 376 -10.31 21.10 -11.23
CA THR A 376 -9.11 21.79 -10.76
C THR A 376 -7.95 20.78 -10.72
N SER A 377 -8.22 19.53 -11.12
CA SER A 377 -7.31 18.46 -11.52
C SER A 377 -7.20 18.15 -13.04
N LYS A 378 -8.13 18.57 -13.93
CA LYS A 378 -7.97 18.53 -15.43
C LYS A 378 -7.81 19.91 -16.07
N THR A 379 -7.44 20.94 -15.31
CA THR A 379 -6.17 21.57 -15.66
C THR A 379 -5.07 20.59 -15.27
N ALA A 380 -4.86 19.57 -16.12
CA ALA A 380 -3.54 19.58 -16.71
C ALA A 380 -3.47 20.98 -17.30
N LEU A 381 -2.90 21.90 -16.53
CA LEU A 381 -2.07 22.92 -17.12
C LEU A 381 -1.41 22.12 -18.24
N VAL A 382 -1.66 22.50 -19.49
CA VAL A 382 -0.51 22.54 -20.38
C VAL A 382 0.46 23.33 -19.51
N SER A 383 1.29 22.61 -18.73
CA SER A 383 2.36 23.21 -17.99
C SER A 383 3.08 23.80 -19.15
N THR A 384 2.89 25.10 -19.37
CA THR A 384 3.42 25.84 -20.49
C THR A 384 4.87 25.50 -20.35
N GLU A 385 5.38 24.55 -21.17
CA GLU A 385 6.47 23.68 -20.75
C GLU A 385 7.52 24.60 -20.18
N ILE A 386 7.64 24.62 -18.83
CA ILE A 386 8.29 25.77 -18.19
C ILE A 386 9.66 25.73 -18.79
N SER A 387 10.01 26.78 -19.55
CA SER A 387 11.13 26.66 -20.47
C SER A 387 12.32 26.12 -19.68
N PRO A 388 13.12 25.20 -20.25
CA PRO A 388 14.24 24.62 -19.51
C PRO A 388 15.09 25.70 -18.82
N PHE A 389 15.16 26.89 -19.41
CA PHE A 389 15.68 28.11 -18.81
C PHE A 389 14.93 28.54 -17.54
N VAL A 390 13.62 28.83 -17.58
CA VAL A 390 12.85 29.24 -16.38
C VAL A 390 12.88 28.18 -15.28
N ARG A 391 12.88 26.89 -15.63
CA ARG A 391 13.05 25.79 -14.66
C ARG A 391 14.42 25.84 -14.00
N THR A 392 15.47 26.10 -14.77
CA THR A 392 16.84 26.23 -14.27
C THR A 392 16.98 27.48 -13.42
N VAL A 393 16.45 28.63 -13.86
CA VAL A 393 16.44 29.87 -13.08
C VAL A 393 15.74 29.66 -11.74
N ARG A 394 14.55 29.06 -11.70
CA ARG A 394 13.86 28.78 -10.42
C ARG A 394 14.69 27.91 -9.48
N LYS A 395 15.32 26.85 -10.00
CA LYS A 395 16.20 25.99 -9.20
C LYS A 395 17.44 26.75 -8.70
N THR A 396 18.10 27.49 -9.57
CA THR A 396 19.30 28.27 -9.22
C THR A 396 18.95 29.39 -8.25
N SER A 397 17.81 30.07 -8.41
CA SER A 397 17.33 31.08 -7.46
C SER A 397 16.99 30.47 -6.10
N ALA A 398 16.39 29.28 -6.04
CA ALA A 398 16.13 28.60 -4.77
C ALA A 398 17.44 28.18 -4.07
N ILE A 399 18.42 27.67 -4.83
CA ILE A 399 19.75 27.32 -4.30
C ILE A 399 20.49 28.58 -3.84
N ALA A 400 20.47 29.66 -4.64
CA ALA A 400 21.10 30.93 -4.31
C ALA A 400 20.47 31.57 -3.08
N ALA A 401 19.14 31.50 -2.94
CA ALA A 401 18.44 31.93 -1.73
C ALA A 401 18.86 31.08 -0.52
N GLY A 402 18.90 29.76 -0.65
CA GLY A 402 19.34 28.86 0.44
C GLY A 402 20.78 29.14 0.89
N LEU A 403 21.73 29.23 -0.06
CA LEU A 403 23.14 29.55 0.23
C LEU A 403 23.33 30.98 0.74
N GLY A 404 22.53 31.93 0.23
CA GLY A 404 22.51 33.32 0.69
C GLY A 404 22.06 33.42 2.14
N THR A 405 20.97 32.73 2.51
CA THR A 405 20.49 32.66 3.89
C THR A 405 21.52 32.02 4.82
N LEU A 406 22.21 30.95 4.40
CA LEU A 406 23.30 30.36 5.19
C LEU A 406 24.47 31.32 5.42
N SER A 407 24.84 32.08 4.39
CA SER A 407 25.89 33.10 4.48
C SER A 407 25.46 34.23 5.43
N LEU A 408 24.20 34.64 5.37
CA LEU A 408 23.63 35.64 6.26
C LEU A 408 23.59 35.16 7.72
N PHE A 409 23.24 33.89 7.98
CA PHE A 409 23.33 33.32 9.33
C PHE A 409 24.75 33.34 9.88
N GLY A 410 25.77 33.15 9.04
CA GLY A 410 27.17 33.29 9.45
C GLY A 410 27.53 34.72 9.85
N VAL A 411 27.06 35.72 9.12
CA VAL A 411 27.31 37.15 9.42
C VAL A 411 26.54 37.63 10.65
N LEU A 412 25.31 37.14 10.84
CA LEU A 412 24.44 37.51 11.97
C LEU A 412 24.65 36.65 13.22
N SER A 413 25.57 35.67 13.19
CA SER A 413 25.83 34.78 14.32
C SER A 413 26.42 35.58 15.49
N PRO A 414 25.77 35.61 16.67
CA PRO A 414 26.23 36.41 17.80
C PRO A 414 27.49 35.81 18.46
N ASN A 415 27.69 34.49 18.38
CA ASN A 415 28.82 33.78 18.96
C ASN A 415 29.10 32.45 18.22
N VAL A 416 30.18 31.77 18.60
CA VAL A 416 30.59 30.49 18.00
C VAL A 416 29.66 29.33 18.36
N ASP A 417 29.02 29.38 19.52
CA ASP A 417 28.09 28.35 19.98
C ASP A 417 26.81 28.32 19.14
N PHE A 418 26.31 29.49 18.74
CA PHE A 418 25.19 29.61 17.81
C PHE A 418 25.49 28.94 16.46
N ALA A 419 26.71 29.13 15.93
CA ALA A 419 27.14 28.48 14.69
C ALA A 419 27.24 26.94 14.85
N ALA A 420 27.75 26.46 15.99
CA ALA A 420 27.83 25.03 16.29
C ALA A 420 26.43 24.38 16.46
N MET A 421 25.50 25.07 17.12
CA MET A 421 24.10 24.63 17.26
C MET A 421 23.36 24.65 15.91
N THR A 422 23.56 25.68 15.09
CA THR A 422 22.97 25.75 13.75
C THR A 422 23.47 24.62 12.85
N THR A 423 24.77 24.29 12.94
CA THR A 423 25.35 23.15 12.22
C THR A 423 24.72 21.83 12.65
N THR A 424 24.61 21.62 13.97
CA THR A 424 23.99 20.42 14.55
C THR A 424 22.52 20.32 14.14
N PHE A 425 21.77 21.42 14.20
CA PHE A 425 20.37 21.50 13.76
C PHE A 425 20.21 21.16 12.27
N ALA A 426 21.05 21.69 11.39
CA ALA A 426 21.00 21.42 9.97
C ALA A 426 21.25 19.94 9.64
N LEU A 427 22.30 19.35 10.25
CA LEU A 427 22.62 17.94 10.07
C LEU A 427 21.54 17.01 10.66
N ALA A 428 21.02 17.36 11.84
CA ALA A 428 19.90 16.64 12.47
C ALA A 428 18.62 16.73 11.61
N GLY A 429 18.35 17.87 10.98
CA GLY A 429 17.24 18.05 10.05
C GLY A 429 17.34 17.14 8.82
N ILE A 430 18.53 17.03 8.23
CA ILE A 430 18.78 16.11 7.09
C ILE A 430 18.63 14.64 7.54
N ALA A 431 19.22 14.28 8.69
CA ALA A 431 19.08 12.94 9.25
C ALA A 431 17.61 12.60 9.53
N GLY A 432 16.85 13.53 10.13
CA GLY A 432 15.42 13.40 10.38
C GLY A 432 14.60 13.23 9.11
N TYR A 433 14.87 14.06 8.08
CA TYR A 433 14.22 13.96 6.77
C TYR A 433 14.36 12.54 6.20
N HIS A 434 15.59 12.04 6.06
CA HIS A 434 15.81 10.72 5.49
C HIS A 434 15.28 9.59 6.37
N THR A 435 15.32 9.74 7.69
CA THR A 435 14.85 8.72 8.63
C THR A 435 13.33 8.56 8.56
N VAL A 436 12.58 9.66 8.51
CA VAL A 436 11.10 9.64 8.44
C VAL A 436 10.62 9.12 7.09
N TRP A 437 11.26 9.49 5.99
CA TRP A 437 10.92 8.97 4.65
C TRP A 437 11.12 7.45 4.51
N GLY A 438 11.92 6.83 5.38
CA GLY A 438 12.12 5.38 5.42
C GLY A 438 11.04 4.60 6.18
N VAL A 439 10.10 5.27 6.86
CA VAL A 439 9.04 4.63 7.65
C VAL A 439 7.98 4.03 6.73
N VAL A 440 7.53 2.80 7.03
CA VAL A 440 6.47 2.17 6.23
C VAL A 440 5.11 2.84 6.49
N PRO A 441 4.26 3.04 5.47
CA PRO A 441 3.00 3.78 5.63
C PRO A 441 2.06 3.26 6.74
N ALA A 442 2.05 1.94 6.96
CA ALA A 442 1.25 1.31 8.02
C ALA A 442 1.68 1.72 9.44
N LEU A 443 2.91 2.21 9.61
CA LEU A 443 3.48 2.64 10.90
C LEU A 443 3.47 4.16 11.09
N HIS A 444 2.77 4.94 10.25
CA HIS A 444 2.66 6.39 10.44
C HIS A 444 1.97 6.78 11.76
N SER A 445 0.94 6.06 12.21
CA SER A 445 0.30 6.35 13.51
C SER A 445 1.23 6.05 14.70
N PRO A 446 1.91 4.88 14.75
CA PRO A 446 3.01 4.64 15.68
C PRO A 446 4.14 5.67 15.60
N LEU A 447 4.47 6.17 14.40
CA LEU A 447 5.48 7.22 14.21
C LEU A 447 5.05 8.52 14.91
N MET A 448 3.81 8.96 14.71
CA MET A 448 3.27 10.14 15.41
C MET A 448 3.32 9.97 16.94
N SER A 449 3.01 8.76 17.42
CA SER A 449 3.08 8.43 18.85
C SER A 449 4.52 8.45 19.39
N VAL A 450 5.49 7.87 18.67
CA VAL A 450 6.89 7.85 19.14
C VAL A 450 7.53 9.24 19.08
N THR A 451 7.21 10.05 18.06
CA THR A 451 7.67 11.44 17.99
C THR A 451 7.09 12.28 19.12
N ASN A 452 5.84 12.02 19.52
CA ASN A 452 5.26 12.66 20.71
C ASN A 452 5.94 12.20 22.00
N ALA A 453 6.23 10.91 22.16
CA ALA A 453 6.93 10.43 23.34
C ALA A 453 8.33 11.07 23.47
N ILE A 454 9.07 11.16 22.36
CA ILE A 454 10.39 11.78 22.30
C ILE A 454 10.32 13.29 22.52
N SER A 455 9.32 13.99 21.97
CA SER A 455 9.21 15.46 22.14
C SER A 455 8.96 15.88 23.59
N GLY A 456 8.56 14.95 24.48
CA GLY A 456 8.59 15.15 25.92
C GLY A 456 9.98 15.48 26.50
N THR A 457 11.07 15.38 25.72
CA THR A 457 12.41 15.87 26.10
C THR A 457 12.46 17.37 26.37
N THR A 458 11.39 18.13 26.12
CA THR A 458 11.20 19.50 26.64
C THR A 458 11.42 19.59 28.15
N VAL A 459 11.22 18.49 28.89
CA VAL A 459 11.57 18.40 30.33
C VAL A 459 13.04 18.76 30.59
N ALA A 460 13.97 18.48 29.67
CA ALA A 460 15.39 18.79 29.86
C ALA A 460 15.63 20.30 29.97
N GLY A 461 14.92 21.11 29.16
CA GLY A 461 14.98 22.57 29.26
C GLY A 461 14.34 23.08 30.55
N ALA A 462 13.24 22.47 30.97
CA ALA A 462 12.59 22.82 32.24
C ALA A 462 13.48 22.50 33.45
N LEU A 463 14.19 21.36 33.46
CA LEU A 463 15.11 20.99 34.53
C LEU A 463 16.22 22.03 34.74
N CYS A 464 16.73 22.65 33.67
CA CYS A 464 17.74 23.71 33.77
C CYS A 464 17.25 24.96 34.51
N LEU A 465 15.94 25.16 34.62
CA LEU A 465 15.31 26.34 35.23
C LEU A 465 14.66 26.02 36.60
N MET A 466 14.67 24.75 37.01
CA MET A 466 14.19 24.35 38.33
C MET A 466 15.24 24.64 39.40
N GLY A 467 14.78 24.92 40.62
CA GLY A 467 15.62 25.26 41.76
C GLY A 467 14.81 25.73 42.96
N GLY A 468 15.49 26.21 43.99
CA GLY A 468 14.84 26.69 45.22
C GLY A 468 14.72 25.63 46.33
N GLY A 469 15.38 24.47 46.18
CA GLY A 469 15.30 23.36 47.12
C GLY A 469 14.05 22.51 46.90
N MET A 470 13.41 22.06 47.98
CA MET A 470 12.22 21.19 47.90
C MET A 470 11.04 21.86 47.18
N LEU A 471 10.87 23.17 47.34
CA LEU A 471 9.79 23.96 46.75
C LEU A 471 10.36 25.11 45.91
N PRO A 472 9.72 25.48 44.79
CA PRO A 472 10.21 26.57 43.96
C PRO A 472 10.16 27.88 44.74
N SER A 473 11.23 28.67 44.66
CA SER A 473 11.36 29.96 45.34
C SER A 473 10.92 31.15 44.48
N SER A 474 10.85 30.98 43.16
CA SER A 474 10.45 32.02 42.20
C SER A 474 9.32 31.58 41.26
N SER A 475 8.68 32.55 40.62
CA SER A 475 7.66 32.31 39.59
C SER A 475 8.23 31.57 38.38
N SER A 476 9.48 31.86 37.99
CA SER A 476 10.20 31.14 36.93
C SER A 476 10.39 29.67 37.29
N GLN A 477 10.89 29.37 38.50
CA GLN A 477 11.07 28.00 38.99
C GLN A 477 9.73 27.24 39.09
N THR A 478 8.65 27.94 39.44
CA THR A 478 7.30 27.36 39.48
C THR A 478 6.81 26.98 38.09
N LEU A 479 7.03 27.84 37.09
CA LEU A 479 6.71 27.54 35.69
C LEU A 479 7.56 26.39 35.15
N ALA A 480 8.84 26.34 35.50
CA ALA A 480 9.75 25.26 35.14
C ALA A 480 9.30 23.91 35.75
N LEU A 481 8.94 23.89 37.03
CA LEU A 481 8.39 22.72 37.71
C LEU A 481 7.13 22.19 36.99
N ALA A 482 6.20 23.09 36.64
CA ALA A 482 4.99 22.72 35.91
C ALA A 482 5.29 22.21 34.48
N ALA A 483 6.23 22.84 33.77
CA ALA A 483 6.67 22.40 32.45
C ALA A 483 7.32 21.00 32.51
N ALA A 484 8.13 20.73 33.54
CA ALA A 484 8.75 19.42 33.75
C ALA A 484 7.71 18.34 34.05
N PHE A 485 6.72 18.65 34.89
CA PHE A 485 5.60 17.77 35.20
C PHE A 485 4.78 17.41 33.93
N ILE A 486 4.37 18.42 33.17
CA ILE A 486 3.56 18.24 31.94
C ILE A 486 4.34 17.46 30.88
N SER A 487 5.61 17.78 30.66
CA SER A 487 6.49 17.06 29.73
C SER A 487 6.62 15.58 30.12
N SER A 488 6.68 15.29 31.43
CA SER A 488 6.83 13.93 31.95
C SER A 488 5.57 13.08 31.79
N ILE A 489 4.37 13.69 31.78
CA ILE A 489 3.11 13.01 31.37
C ILE A 489 3.25 12.48 29.94
N ASN A 490 3.77 13.32 29.06
CA ASN A 490 3.92 12.99 27.65
C ASN A 490 4.96 11.89 27.41
N ILE A 491 6.08 11.88 28.14
CA ILE A 491 7.07 10.79 28.11
C ILE A 491 6.42 9.47 28.53
N GLY A 492 5.84 9.42 29.73
CA GLY A 492 5.30 8.20 30.31
C GLY A 492 4.14 7.63 29.49
N GLY A 493 3.20 8.48 29.08
CA GLY A 493 2.05 8.06 28.30
C GLY A 493 2.41 7.76 26.83
N GLY A 494 3.26 8.56 26.19
CA GLY A 494 3.64 8.42 24.79
C GLY A 494 4.31 7.09 24.48
N PHE A 495 5.27 6.63 25.31
CA PHE A 495 5.93 5.34 25.08
C PHE A 495 4.99 4.14 25.32
N VAL A 496 4.03 4.26 26.24
CA VAL A 496 3.01 3.23 26.48
C VAL A 496 2.02 3.15 25.32
N ILE A 497 1.53 4.28 24.82
CA ILE A 497 0.66 4.35 23.63
C ILE A 497 1.38 3.73 22.43
N THR A 498 2.64 4.12 22.20
CA THR A 498 3.46 3.60 21.10
C THR A 498 3.57 2.08 21.19
N LYS A 499 3.89 1.55 22.37
CA LYS A 499 3.94 0.09 22.60
C LYS A 499 2.61 -0.58 22.28
N ARG A 500 1.49 -0.05 22.81
CA ARG A 500 0.15 -0.61 22.56
C ARG A 500 -0.19 -0.64 21.08
N MET A 501 0.10 0.43 20.34
CA MET A 501 -0.11 0.47 18.89
C MET A 501 0.75 -0.57 18.15
N LEU A 502 2.02 -0.74 18.53
CA LEU A 502 2.93 -1.70 17.89
C LEU A 502 2.59 -3.16 18.21
N ASP A 503 2.01 -3.43 19.37
CA ASP A 503 1.59 -4.77 19.78
C ASP A 503 0.34 -5.25 19.00
N MET A 504 -0.49 -4.33 18.49
CA MET A 504 -1.64 -4.68 17.62
C MET A 504 -1.23 -5.32 16.30
N PHE A 505 -0.02 -5.06 15.83
CA PHE A 505 0.51 -5.65 14.61
C PHE A 505 1.17 -7.01 14.83
N ARG A 506 1.19 -7.54 16.06
CA ARG A 506 1.72 -8.88 16.33
C ARG A 506 0.73 -9.94 15.85
N ARG A 507 1.19 -10.89 15.05
CA ARG A 507 0.37 -12.03 14.61
C ARG A 507 0.53 -13.19 15.58
N LYS A 508 -0.46 -14.09 15.60
CA LYS A 508 -0.45 -15.27 16.49
C LYS A 508 0.68 -16.25 16.16
N ASP A 509 1.08 -16.32 14.89
CA ASP A 509 2.10 -17.25 14.40
C ASP A 509 3.51 -16.64 14.33
N ASP A 510 3.69 -15.39 14.78
CA ASP A 510 5.02 -14.78 14.84
C ASP A 510 5.85 -15.46 15.96
N PRO A 511 7.17 -15.66 15.74
CA PRO A 511 8.04 -16.26 16.76
C PRO A 511 8.07 -15.41 18.05
N PRO A 512 8.34 -16.02 19.21
CA PRO A 512 8.43 -15.28 20.46
C PRO A 512 9.55 -14.24 20.42
N GLU A 513 9.25 -13.02 20.82
CA GLU A 513 10.20 -11.92 20.91
C GLU A 513 10.65 -11.68 22.35
N TYR A 514 11.95 -11.47 22.54
CA TYR A 514 12.58 -11.28 23.85
C TYR A 514 12.95 -9.82 24.09
N ASN A 515 11.95 -8.92 24.00
CA ASN A 515 12.17 -7.47 24.03
C ASN A 515 12.79 -6.95 25.35
N TYR A 516 12.73 -7.70 26.44
CA TYR A 516 13.42 -7.35 27.70
C TYR A 516 14.95 -7.31 27.55
N LEU A 517 15.53 -8.00 26.56
CA LEU A 517 16.97 -7.99 26.32
C LEU A 517 17.50 -6.61 25.92
N TYR A 518 16.65 -5.73 25.39
CA TYR A 518 17.02 -4.35 25.10
C TYR A 518 17.28 -3.51 26.36
N ALA A 519 16.94 -4.01 27.56
CA ALA A 519 17.36 -3.39 28.82
C ALA A 519 18.88 -3.50 29.04
N VAL A 520 19.56 -4.51 28.46
CA VAL A 520 21.02 -4.70 28.59
C VAL A 520 21.81 -3.52 28.00
N PRO A 521 21.64 -3.14 26.72
CA PRO A 521 22.34 -1.98 26.16
C PRO A 521 21.95 -0.67 26.86
N ALA A 522 20.71 -0.52 27.32
CA ALA A 522 20.29 0.66 28.09
C ALA A 522 21.03 0.76 29.43
N ALA A 523 21.13 -0.34 30.18
CA ALA A 523 21.86 -0.40 31.44
C ALA A 523 23.37 -0.17 31.25
N LEU A 524 23.96 -0.73 30.19
CA LEU A 524 25.37 -0.50 29.85
C LEU A 524 25.64 0.96 29.49
N PHE A 525 24.74 1.59 28.72
CA PHE A 525 24.87 2.99 28.34
C PHE A 525 24.77 3.92 29.55
N LEU A 526 23.73 3.76 30.37
CA LEU A 526 23.54 4.57 31.59
C LEU A 526 24.60 4.30 32.65
N GLY A 527 25.00 3.03 32.84
CA GLY A 527 26.05 2.64 33.77
C GLY A 527 27.43 3.15 33.34
N GLY A 528 27.72 3.12 32.03
CA GLY A 528 28.93 3.71 31.47
C GLY A 528 28.99 5.22 31.65
N TYR A 529 27.86 5.91 31.46
CA TYR A 529 27.76 7.34 31.76
C TYR A 529 27.96 7.63 33.25
N TYR A 530 27.30 6.88 34.14
CA TYR A 530 27.48 7.01 35.58
C TYR A 530 28.93 6.80 36.02
N TYR A 531 29.61 5.77 35.48
CA TYR A 531 31.04 5.57 35.70
C TYR A 531 31.86 6.76 35.20
N GLY A 532 31.51 7.32 34.04
CA GLY A 532 32.10 8.55 33.50
C GLY A 532 32.00 9.73 34.47
N LEU A 533 30.87 9.87 35.17
CA LEU A 533 30.71 10.88 36.23
C LEU A 533 31.64 10.62 37.42
N GLN A 534 31.77 9.36 37.85
CA GLN A 534 32.63 9.00 38.98
C GLN A 534 34.11 9.29 38.73
N VAL A 535 34.56 9.14 37.49
CA VAL A 535 35.95 9.43 37.10
C VAL A 535 36.16 10.86 36.60
N ASN A 536 35.13 11.73 36.70
CA ASN A 536 35.14 13.11 36.19
C ASN A 536 35.60 13.21 34.73
N ALA A 537 35.11 12.32 33.87
CA ALA A 537 35.47 12.31 32.46
C ALA A 537 34.94 13.60 31.77
N PRO A 538 35.81 14.42 31.16
CA PRO A 538 35.48 15.79 30.75
C PRO A 538 34.43 15.87 29.64
N SER A 539 34.24 14.81 28.86
CA SER A 539 33.28 14.77 27.74
C SER A 539 32.10 13.82 27.99
N ALA A 540 31.92 13.32 29.22
CA ALA A 540 30.89 12.34 29.53
C ALA A 540 29.47 12.82 29.17
N HIS A 541 29.13 14.06 29.52
CA HIS A 541 27.82 14.66 29.21
C HIS A 541 27.59 14.79 27.71
N SER A 542 28.54 15.38 26.97
CA SER A 542 28.42 15.61 25.53
C SER A 542 28.28 14.29 24.74
N ILE A 543 29.03 13.25 25.14
CA ILE A 543 28.92 11.93 24.52
C ILE A 543 27.61 11.24 24.90
N ALA A 544 27.13 11.40 26.13
CA ALA A 544 25.82 10.89 26.53
C ALA A 544 24.69 11.55 25.72
N TYR A 545 24.74 12.88 25.51
CA TYR A 545 23.77 13.55 24.63
C TYR A 545 23.81 13.02 23.20
N LEU A 546 25.01 12.83 22.63
CA LEU A 546 25.15 12.23 21.30
C LEU A 546 24.55 10.82 21.25
N GLY A 547 24.89 9.96 22.22
CA GLY A 547 24.36 8.61 22.32
C GLY A 547 22.83 8.60 22.41
N SER A 548 22.28 9.48 23.24
CA SER A 548 20.84 9.67 23.37
C SER A 548 20.16 10.13 22.09
N SER A 549 20.73 11.12 21.39
CA SER A 549 20.22 11.57 20.10
C SER A 549 20.25 10.46 19.05
N LEU A 550 21.32 9.67 19.00
CA LEU A 550 21.42 8.52 18.08
C LEU A 550 20.39 7.43 18.41
N CYS A 551 20.12 7.18 19.69
CA CYS A 551 19.04 6.28 20.11
C CYS A 551 17.65 6.82 19.70
N CYS A 552 17.40 8.13 19.82
CA CYS A 552 16.15 8.74 19.36
C CYS A 552 16.00 8.68 17.82
N VAL A 553 17.07 8.91 17.06
CA VAL A 553 17.06 8.71 15.60
C VAL A 553 16.82 7.23 15.25
N GLY A 554 17.48 6.33 15.97
CA GLY A 554 17.28 4.88 15.87
C GLY A 554 15.85 4.46 16.20
N ALA A 555 15.16 5.19 17.07
CA ALA A 555 13.76 4.96 17.39
C ALA A 555 12.88 5.10 16.16
N LEU A 556 13.04 6.22 15.42
CA LEU A 556 12.29 6.48 14.18
C LEU A 556 12.75 5.53 13.06
N ALA A 557 14.06 5.31 12.92
CA ALA A 557 14.62 4.40 11.91
C ALA A 557 14.12 2.95 12.10
N GLY A 558 13.89 2.54 13.36
CA GLY A 558 13.34 1.23 13.71
C GLY A 558 11.92 1.01 13.16
N LEU A 559 11.16 2.08 12.89
CA LEU A 559 9.82 1.99 12.28
C LEU A 559 9.85 1.79 10.76
N SER A 560 11.03 1.60 10.14
CA SER A 560 11.14 1.25 8.72
C SER A 560 10.64 -0.15 8.37
N SER A 561 10.40 -1.00 9.38
CA SER A 561 9.80 -2.32 9.20
C SER A 561 9.01 -2.73 10.43
N GLN A 562 7.96 -3.51 10.20
CA GLN A 562 7.15 -4.10 11.28
C GLN A 562 7.98 -4.94 12.26
N LYS A 563 9.01 -5.62 11.76
CA LYS A 563 9.88 -6.50 12.57
C LYS A 563 10.81 -5.73 13.50
N THR A 564 11.20 -4.51 13.11
CA THR A 564 12.15 -3.68 13.86
C THR A 564 11.46 -2.60 14.70
N ALA A 565 10.17 -2.38 14.50
CA ALA A 565 9.43 -1.27 15.13
C ALA A 565 9.50 -1.29 16.68
N ARG A 566 9.48 -2.48 17.28
CA ARG A 566 9.58 -2.64 18.75
C ARG A 566 10.97 -2.31 19.28
N VAL A 567 12.01 -2.61 18.50
CA VAL A 567 13.38 -2.17 18.78
C VAL A 567 13.45 -0.65 18.75
N GLY A 568 12.80 -0.03 17.77
CA GLY A 568 12.67 1.42 17.69
C GLY A 568 12.09 2.02 18.97
N ASN A 569 10.98 1.49 19.48
CA ASN A 569 10.40 1.97 20.73
C ASN A 569 11.36 1.82 21.94
N ALA A 570 12.10 0.71 22.02
CA ALA A 570 13.09 0.49 23.08
C ALA A 570 14.29 1.46 23.01
N LEU A 571 14.78 1.73 21.79
CA LEU A 571 15.82 2.72 21.55
C LEU A 571 15.35 4.13 21.92
N GLY A 572 14.10 4.47 21.61
CA GLY A 572 13.50 5.76 22.00
C GLY A 572 13.48 5.94 23.53
N MET A 573 13.03 4.94 24.27
CA MET A 573 13.07 4.97 25.75
C MET A 573 14.49 5.14 26.29
N THR A 574 15.46 4.43 25.70
CA THR A 574 16.88 4.53 26.07
C THR A 574 17.44 5.92 25.80
N GLY A 575 17.10 6.48 24.63
CA GLY A 575 17.54 7.81 24.22
C GLY A 575 17.04 8.91 25.16
N VAL A 576 15.72 8.90 25.46
CA VAL A 576 15.13 9.85 26.41
C VAL A 576 15.72 9.67 27.81
N ALA A 577 15.80 8.45 28.34
CA ALA A 577 16.37 8.21 29.67
C ALA A 577 17.83 8.70 29.77
N GLY A 578 18.66 8.42 28.76
CA GLY A 578 20.04 8.88 28.72
C GLY A 578 20.17 10.40 28.64
N GLY A 579 19.28 11.08 27.91
CA GLY A 579 19.33 12.53 27.76
C GLY A 579 18.99 13.23 29.06
N LEU A 580 18.02 12.68 29.80
CA LEU A 580 17.64 13.17 31.12
C LEU A 580 18.71 12.89 32.17
N ALA A 581 19.32 11.71 32.16
CA ALA A 581 20.46 11.40 33.02
C ALA A 581 21.65 12.33 32.73
N ALA A 582 21.92 12.62 31.45
CA ALA A 582 22.94 13.56 31.02
C ALA A 582 22.69 14.97 31.57
N THR A 583 21.46 15.47 31.45
CA THR A 583 21.05 16.78 31.98
C THR A 583 21.11 16.85 33.50
N LEU A 584 20.56 15.87 34.21
CA LEU A 584 20.62 15.85 35.68
C LEU A 584 22.07 15.79 36.19
N GLY A 585 22.91 14.98 35.57
CA GLY A 585 24.32 14.90 35.93
C GLY A 585 25.09 16.18 35.61
N ALA A 586 24.77 16.87 34.50
CA ALA A 586 25.40 18.14 34.13
C ALA A 586 24.98 19.29 35.06
N LEU A 587 23.73 19.31 35.51
CA LEU A 587 23.22 20.30 36.47
C LEU A 587 23.78 20.10 37.88
N ASN A 588 24.09 18.86 38.25
CA ASN A 588 24.54 18.46 39.59
C ASN A 588 23.72 19.14 40.71
N PRO A 589 22.38 18.96 40.72
CA PRO A 589 21.50 19.67 41.65
C PRO A 589 21.75 19.25 43.10
N ASP A 590 21.44 20.16 44.02
CA ASP A 590 21.40 19.82 45.44
C ASP A 590 20.35 18.72 45.71
N PRO A 591 20.49 17.92 46.79
CA PRO A 591 19.60 16.79 47.06
C PRO A 591 18.12 17.17 47.14
N GLU A 592 17.79 18.36 47.64
CA GLU A 592 16.41 18.82 47.77
C GLU A 592 15.79 19.12 46.40
N THR A 593 16.52 19.87 45.57
CA THR A 593 16.12 20.15 44.18
C THR A 593 16.05 18.86 43.36
N LEU A 594 16.96 17.89 43.58
CA LEU A 594 16.91 16.59 42.91
C LEU A 594 15.64 15.80 43.28
N VAL A 595 15.24 15.81 44.55
CA VAL A 595 13.98 15.20 45.00
C VAL A 595 12.79 15.90 44.36
N GLN A 596 12.80 17.23 44.27
CA GLN A 596 11.75 17.99 43.59
C GLN A 596 11.63 17.58 42.11
N MET A 597 12.75 17.56 41.37
CA MET A 597 12.82 17.13 39.97
C MET A 597 12.30 15.70 39.79
N GLY A 598 12.81 14.76 40.59
CA GLY A 598 12.42 13.36 40.53
C GLY A 598 10.94 13.13 40.86
N THR A 599 10.41 13.88 41.83
CA THR A 599 8.99 13.78 42.22
C THR A 599 8.07 14.30 41.11
N ALA A 600 8.37 15.47 40.54
CA ALA A 600 7.59 16.04 39.45
C ALA A 600 7.57 15.11 38.22
N MET A 601 8.73 14.58 37.85
CA MET A 601 8.84 13.64 36.73
C MET A 601 8.12 12.33 37.01
N GLY A 602 8.31 11.75 38.19
CA GLY A 602 7.71 10.48 38.60
C GLY A 602 6.19 10.53 38.61
N ILE A 603 5.59 11.56 39.22
CA ILE A 603 4.13 11.73 39.26
C ILE A 603 3.60 11.99 37.85
N GLY A 604 4.23 12.88 37.08
CA GLY A 604 3.82 13.18 35.71
C GLY A 604 3.81 11.92 34.84
N SER A 605 4.90 11.16 34.82
CA SER A 605 4.99 9.91 34.07
C SER A 605 3.99 8.86 34.55
N ALA A 606 3.74 8.72 35.86
CA ALA A 606 2.75 7.79 36.38
C ALA A 606 1.32 8.14 35.91
N ILE A 607 0.96 9.43 35.91
CA ILE A 607 -0.32 9.90 35.36
C ILE A 607 -0.41 9.60 33.87
N GLY A 608 0.65 9.91 33.10
CA GLY A 608 0.72 9.62 31.67
C GLY A 608 0.50 8.14 31.36
N VAL A 609 1.17 7.25 32.10
CA VAL A 609 0.99 5.79 32.00
C VAL A 609 -0.45 5.40 32.35
N GLY A 610 -1.01 5.93 33.43
CA GLY A 610 -2.38 5.63 33.86
C GLY A 610 -3.44 6.01 32.82
N ILE A 611 -3.30 7.18 32.18
CA ILE A 611 -4.16 7.62 31.08
C ILE A 611 -3.98 6.70 29.86
N ALA A 612 -2.72 6.46 29.48
CA ALA A 612 -2.37 5.65 28.32
C ALA A 612 -2.82 4.18 28.43
N GLN A 613 -2.99 3.62 29.63
CA GLN A 613 -3.48 2.25 29.82
C GLN A 613 -5.00 2.15 29.75
N LYS A 614 -5.73 3.18 30.18
CA LYS A 614 -7.20 3.16 30.28
C LYS A 614 -7.93 3.47 28.98
N ILE A 615 -7.26 4.13 28.02
CA ILE A 615 -7.89 4.54 26.77
C ILE A 615 -8.19 3.35 25.84
N GLN A 616 -9.31 3.42 25.10
CA GLN A 616 -9.62 2.44 24.07
C GLN A 616 -8.74 2.61 22.83
N VAL A 617 -8.57 1.52 22.08
CA VAL A 617 -7.70 1.48 20.90
C VAL A 617 -8.19 2.43 19.80
N SER A 618 -9.51 2.60 19.66
CA SER A 618 -10.14 3.52 18.71
C SER A 618 -9.80 4.99 18.98
N ASP A 619 -9.50 5.34 20.24
CA ASP A 619 -9.31 6.71 20.69
C ASP A 619 -7.82 7.07 20.85
N LEU A 620 -6.91 6.12 20.54
CA LEU A 620 -5.47 6.33 20.62
C LEU A 620 -4.99 7.52 19.76
N PRO A 621 -5.46 7.73 18.51
CA PRO A 621 -5.05 8.89 17.72
C PRO A 621 -5.43 10.25 18.35
N GLN A 622 -6.60 10.34 18.96
CA GLN A 622 -7.08 11.55 19.64
C GLN A 622 -6.25 11.83 20.89
N LEU A 623 -5.90 10.78 21.64
CA LEU A 623 -5.03 10.92 22.81
C LEU A 623 -3.62 11.38 22.41
N VAL A 624 -3.09 10.88 21.29
CA VAL A 624 -1.81 11.36 20.73
C VAL A 624 -1.89 12.86 20.41
N ALA A 625 -2.96 13.34 19.79
CA ALA A 625 -3.16 14.77 19.52
C ALA A 625 -3.22 15.59 20.83
N ALA A 626 -3.97 15.12 21.84
CA ALA A 626 -4.06 15.78 23.14
C ALA A 626 -2.68 15.90 23.82
N PHE A 627 -1.86 14.85 23.76
CA PHE A 627 -0.51 14.85 24.32
C PHE A 627 0.46 15.78 23.57
N HIS A 628 0.23 16.04 22.29
CA HIS A 628 1.01 17.03 21.55
C HIS A 628 0.77 18.47 22.08
N SER A 629 -0.43 18.76 22.58
CA SER A 629 -0.73 20.07 23.17
C SER A 629 0.04 20.31 24.48
N PHE A 630 0.32 19.25 25.25
CA PHE A 630 1.16 19.32 26.45
C PHE A 630 2.60 19.71 26.14
N VAL A 631 3.15 19.28 25.00
CA VAL A 631 4.49 19.68 24.55
C VAL A 631 4.53 21.18 24.25
N GLY A 632 3.54 21.69 23.51
CA GLY A 632 3.43 23.12 23.21
C GLY A 632 3.29 23.96 24.48
N LEU A 633 2.48 23.51 25.44
CA LEU A 633 2.30 24.18 26.72
C LEU A 633 3.61 24.19 27.53
N ALA A 634 4.27 23.03 27.66
CA ALA A 634 5.53 22.93 28.40
C ALA A 634 6.65 23.77 27.76
N ALA A 635 6.75 23.78 26.43
CA ALA A 635 7.71 24.63 25.72
C ALA A 635 7.44 26.14 25.97
N THR A 636 6.17 26.55 25.93
CA THR A 636 5.76 27.92 26.22
C THR A 636 6.09 28.32 27.65
N MET A 637 5.78 27.46 28.63
CA MET A 637 6.11 27.67 30.04
C MET A 637 7.62 27.73 30.27
N THR A 638 8.40 26.90 29.58
CA THR A 638 9.87 26.90 29.66
C THR A 638 10.46 28.18 29.09
N CYS A 639 9.98 28.64 27.93
CA CYS A 639 10.43 29.91 27.34
C CYS A 639 10.07 31.10 28.23
N LEU A 640 8.87 31.10 28.81
CA LEU A 640 8.43 32.17 29.72
C LEU A 640 9.24 32.16 31.02
N ALA A 641 9.51 30.98 31.58
CA ALA A 641 10.37 30.81 32.74
C ALA A 641 11.78 31.35 32.48
N ASN A 642 12.37 31.02 31.32
CA ASN A 642 13.69 31.53 30.95
C ASN A 642 13.68 33.06 30.81
N TYR A 643 12.66 33.61 30.14
CA TYR A 643 12.51 35.05 29.98
C TYR A 643 12.47 35.79 31.32
N ILE A 644 11.71 35.26 32.30
CA ILE A 644 11.61 35.84 33.65
C ILE A 644 12.95 35.70 34.41
N ALA A 645 13.61 34.55 34.31
CA ALA A 645 14.86 34.28 35.03
C ALA A 645 16.02 35.15 34.55
N GLU A 646 16.13 35.36 33.24
CA GLU A 646 17.27 36.05 32.62
C GLU A 646 16.96 37.51 32.25
N HIS A 647 15.77 38.03 32.59
CA HIS A 647 15.31 39.37 32.19
C HIS A 647 16.32 40.48 32.53
N SER A 648 16.89 40.45 33.73
CA SER A 648 17.88 41.41 34.19
C SER A 648 19.21 41.32 33.43
N HIS A 649 19.61 40.12 32.99
CA HIS A 649 20.82 39.89 32.23
C HIS A 649 20.67 40.33 30.77
N PHE A 650 19.48 40.18 30.19
CA PHE A 650 19.21 40.58 28.81
C PHE A 650 19.26 42.09 28.56
N VAL A 651 18.97 42.91 29.58
CA VAL A 651 19.07 44.37 29.49
C VAL A 651 20.54 44.83 29.45
N ALA A 652 21.46 44.02 29.96
CA ALA A 652 22.88 44.33 30.06
C ALA A 652 23.75 43.72 28.93
N ASP A 653 23.20 42.84 28.09
CA ASP A 653 23.95 42.05 27.12
C ASP A 653 23.90 42.63 25.69
N PRO A 654 25.04 43.05 25.10
CA PRO A 654 25.09 43.61 23.75
C PRO A 654 24.87 42.60 22.61
N THR A 655 24.77 41.29 22.88
CA THR A 655 24.64 40.26 21.81
C THR A 655 23.22 40.03 21.29
N GLY A 656 22.22 40.81 21.72
CA GLY A 656 20.84 40.69 21.23
C GLY A 656 20.06 39.48 21.77
N SER A 657 20.56 38.87 22.85
CA SER A 657 19.99 37.69 23.53
C SER A 657 18.52 37.88 23.94
N LEU A 658 18.12 39.12 24.27
CA LEU A 658 16.73 39.50 24.53
C LEU A 658 15.80 39.20 23.35
N HIS A 659 16.20 39.55 22.13
CA HIS A 659 15.39 39.37 20.92
C HIS A 659 15.25 37.90 20.54
N ILE A 660 16.29 37.08 20.80
CA ILE A 660 16.29 35.64 20.56
C ILE A 660 15.32 34.94 21.54
N SER A 661 15.45 35.22 22.84
CA SER A 661 14.55 34.68 23.87
C SER A 661 13.08 35.12 23.64
N TYR A 662 12.86 36.36 23.25
CA TYR A 662 11.52 36.88 22.91
C TYR A 662 10.94 36.21 21.65
N SER A 663 11.76 35.95 20.64
CA SER A 663 11.32 35.24 19.42
C SER A 663 10.94 33.79 19.70
N TYR A 664 11.72 33.09 20.53
CA TYR A 664 11.37 31.72 20.95
C TYR A 664 10.07 31.65 21.75
N LEU A 665 9.80 32.65 22.58
CA LEU A 665 8.55 32.77 23.32
C LEU A 665 7.35 32.92 22.38
N ILE A 666 7.42 33.84 21.41
CA ILE A 666 6.34 34.07 20.43
C ILE A 666 6.07 32.81 19.60
N VAL A 667 7.12 32.17 19.09
CA VAL A 667 6.99 30.96 18.28
C VAL A 667 6.35 29.84 19.10
N SER A 668 6.75 29.67 20.37
CA SER A 668 6.18 28.64 21.24
C SER A 668 4.69 28.88 21.53
N PHE A 669 4.30 30.12 21.80
CA PHE A 669 2.88 30.50 21.96
C PHE A 669 2.06 30.25 20.69
N LEU A 670 2.61 30.59 19.52
CA LEU A 670 1.94 30.40 18.24
C LEU A 670 1.73 28.91 17.93
N VAL A 671 2.76 28.10 18.15
CA VAL A 671 2.70 26.64 17.99
C VAL A 671 1.69 26.03 18.96
N TYR A 672 1.71 26.42 20.24
CA TYR A 672 0.74 25.95 21.22
C TYR A 672 -0.71 26.30 20.82
N GLY A 673 -0.96 27.54 20.42
CA GLY A 673 -2.28 27.99 19.97
C GLY A 673 -2.81 27.20 18.77
N ILE A 674 -1.95 26.90 17.80
CA ILE A 674 -2.31 26.07 16.63
C ILE A 674 -2.69 24.64 17.06
N ILE A 675 -1.89 24.02 17.93
CA ILE A 675 -2.11 22.63 18.37
C ILE A 675 -3.40 22.50 19.18
N VAL A 676 -3.69 23.46 20.06
CA VAL A 676 -4.94 23.48 20.84
C VAL A 676 -6.15 23.61 19.92
N LEU A 677 -6.06 24.46 18.89
CA LEU A 677 -7.14 24.69 17.93
C LEU A 677 -7.43 23.42 17.10
N VAL A 678 -6.39 22.75 16.62
CA VAL A 678 -6.49 21.46 15.92
C VAL A 678 -7.05 20.35 16.84
N SER A 679 -6.66 20.34 18.12
CA SER A 679 -7.16 19.36 19.08
C SER A 679 -8.64 19.58 19.41
N TYR A 680 -9.07 20.85 19.49
CA TYR A 680 -10.46 21.24 19.72
C TYR A 680 -11.36 20.89 18.53
N GLU A 681 -10.93 21.18 17.30
CA GLU A 681 -11.67 20.81 16.07
C GLU A 681 -11.86 19.30 15.94
N ASN A 682 -10.87 18.49 16.33
CA ASN A 682 -10.99 17.03 16.29
C ASN A 682 -11.94 16.45 17.37
N HIS A 683 -12.19 17.17 18.48
CA HIS A 683 -13.01 16.71 19.59
C HIS A 683 -14.48 17.14 19.49
N SER A 684 -14.76 18.21 18.75
CA SER A 684 -16.12 18.66 18.47
C SER A 684 -16.75 17.82 17.36
N LYS A 685 -17.68 16.91 17.72
CA LYS A 685 -18.57 16.23 16.75
C LYS A 685 -19.57 17.18 16.07
N SER A 686 -19.44 18.50 16.22
CA SER A 686 -20.28 19.46 15.50
C SER A 686 -19.88 19.52 14.04
N GLU A 687 -20.88 19.46 13.16
CA GLU A 687 -20.81 19.57 11.70
C GLU A 687 -19.54 20.26 11.19
N PHE A 688 -18.82 19.57 10.30
CA PHE A 688 -17.71 20.04 9.47
C PHE A 688 -18.15 21.25 8.62
N THR A 689 -18.39 22.39 9.26
CA THR A 689 -18.51 23.70 8.64
C THR A 689 -17.22 24.43 8.94
N PRO A 690 -16.44 24.86 7.93
CA PRO A 690 -15.26 25.66 8.17
C PRO A 690 -15.70 26.97 8.81
N LEU A 691 -15.54 27.08 10.13
CA LEU A 691 -15.84 28.28 10.90
C LEU A 691 -14.92 29.40 10.41
N ARG A 692 -15.44 30.25 9.52
CA ARG A 692 -14.87 31.57 9.18
C ARG A 692 -14.59 32.46 10.40
N ALA A 693 -15.00 32.05 11.60
CA ALA A 693 -14.75 32.71 12.88
C ALA A 693 -13.39 32.38 13.53
N ALA A 694 -12.66 31.35 13.07
CA ALA A 694 -11.36 30.99 13.66
C ALA A 694 -10.28 32.07 13.39
N SER A 695 -10.32 32.72 12.23
CA SER A 695 -9.44 33.85 11.89
C SER A 695 -9.69 35.08 12.76
N VAL A 696 -10.93 35.30 13.22
CA VAL A 696 -11.30 36.43 14.09
C VAL A 696 -10.88 36.16 15.54
N ARG A 697 -11.05 34.93 16.05
CA ARG A 697 -10.61 34.57 17.41
C ARG A 697 -9.09 34.49 17.55
N PHE A 698 -8.39 34.07 16.50
CA PHE A 698 -6.92 34.11 16.43
C PHE A 698 -6.40 35.55 16.50
N PHE A 699 -7.06 36.49 15.80
CA PHE A 699 -6.75 37.91 15.86
C PHE A 699 -7.03 38.54 17.24
N VAL A 700 -8.07 38.08 17.94
CA VAL A 700 -8.41 38.55 19.30
C VAL A 700 -7.41 38.03 20.34
N LEU A 701 -6.98 36.76 20.27
CA LEU A 701 -5.94 36.23 21.15
C LEU A 701 -4.58 36.90 20.88
N PHE A 702 -4.24 37.12 19.61
CA PHE A 702 -3.04 37.87 19.20
C PHE A 702 -3.08 39.33 19.68
N ARG A 703 -4.26 40.00 19.61
CA ARG A 703 -4.46 41.34 20.20
C ARG A 703 -4.40 41.34 21.72
N LEU A 704 -4.94 40.33 22.41
CA LEU A 704 -4.91 40.26 23.87
C LEU A 704 -3.48 40.05 24.38
N VAL A 705 -2.69 39.21 23.70
CA VAL A 705 -1.26 39.05 23.98
C VAL A 705 -0.52 40.36 23.67
N ALA A 706 -0.77 40.99 22.52
CA ALA A 706 -0.17 42.28 22.18
C ALA A 706 -0.53 43.41 23.19
N GLN A 707 -1.73 43.39 23.77
CA GLN A 707 -2.17 44.36 24.78
C GLN A 707 -1.56 44.12 26.17
N ILE A 708 -1.17 42.88 26.51
CA ILE A 708 -0.41 42.59 27.74
C ILE A 708 1.04 43.13 27.64
N PHE A 709 1.52 43.40 26.43
CA PHE A 709 2.91 43.77 26.14
C PHE A 709 3.05 45.13 25.43
N GLU A 710 2.10 46.06 25.58
CA GLU A 710 2.36 47.45 25.17
C GLU A 710 3.59 47.98 25.93
N PRO A 711 4.58 48.58 25.25
CA PRO A 711 5.74 49.14 25.91
C PRO A 711 5.26 50.25 26.85
N ILE A 712 5.59 50.11 28.14
CA ILE A 712 5.49 51.23 29.07
C ILE A 712 6.35 52.36 28.46
N PRO A 713 5.78 53.55 28.18
CA PRO A 713 6.52 54.62 27.55
C PRO A 713 7.74 54.98 28.41
N TYR A 714 8.87 55.17 27.74
CA TYR A 714 10.21 55.39 28.28
C TYR A 714 10.38 56.74 28.99
N ASP A 715 9.32 57.26 29.61
CA ASP A 715 9.24 58.63 30.08
C ASP A 715 8.47 58.72 31.41
N GLN A 716 8.83 57.89 32.39
CA GLN A 716 8.77 58.25 33.83
C GLN A 716 9.87 57.50 34.60
N GLN A 717 10.63 58.28 35.37
CA GLN A 717 11.70 57.89 36.29
C GLN A 717 11.25 56.91 37.38
#